data_AF-A0A8S2ASA1-F1
#
_entry.id   AF-A0A8S2ASA1-F1
#
_cell.length_a   1.000
_cell.length_b   1.000
_cell.length_c   1.000
_cell.angle_alpha   90.00
_cell.angle_beta   90.00
_cell.angle_gamma   90.00
#
_symmetry.space_group_name_H-M   'P 1'
#
loop_
_entity.id
_entity.type
_entity.pdbx_description
1 polymer ?
#
loop_
_entity_poly.entity_id
_entity_poly.type
_entity_poly.pdbx_seq_one_letter_code
_entity_poly.pdbx_strand_id
1 'polypeptide(L)'
;MALEDANVCELLIPNFKNEDQQKGASSPEVYTIYNVDVVHRIFEYFLMHEQQQVLGKPSITKLLDNYLAEIAKDPCLPITKFQVLAEMLPENAWKCHDGLYRAIDMFLKTHPSLSEHDRRRLCKTMNCEKLSLDACLHAAQNDRLPLRTIVQINTQVLFSEQVKMRMMMQDKLLEKKEENSEGREDKQMSRDNEIKTLKEELENVKKNMVELQNDYNELQQEYEKLSSKQKSSHNWGLRWQKVKKSFQIKREDDETRDGARRRIFTASISEKPLCSLIAATTMCGILAVLGCVDNSQAKRSRIIELSRRLRHRGPDWSGLHCFEDCYLAHERLAIVDPTSGDQPLYNEDKTIAVTVNGEIYNHKALRENLKSHQFRTGSDCEVIAHLYEEHGEEFVDMLDGMFAFVLLDTRDKSFIAARDAIGITPLYIGWGLDGSVWFASEMKALSDDCEQFMCFPPGHIYSSKQGGLRRWYNPPWFSELVPSTPYDPLLVRNTFEKAVIKRLMTDVPFGVLLSGGLDSSLVASVALRHLEKSEAACQWGSKLHTFCIGLKGSPDLKAGREVADYLGTRHYELHFTVQDGIDAIEEVIYHVETYDVTTIRASTPMFLMSRKIKSLGVKMVLSGEGSDEIFGGYLYFHKAPNKKEFHEETCRKIKALHQYDCLRANKSTSAWGVEARVPFLDKEFINVAMSIDPEWKMIRPDLGRIEKWVLRNAFDDEKNPYLPKHILYRQKEQFSDGVGYSWIDGLKDHANKHVSDTMLMNASFVFPDNTPLTKEAYYYRTIFEKFFPKSAARATVPGGPSVACSTAKAVEWDAAWSQNLDPSGRAALGVHVSAYGEDKTEDSRPEKLQKLAEKTPAIV
;
A
#
# COMPACT_ATOMS: atom_id res chain seq x y z
N MET A 1 -26.03 -28.04 -35.74
CA MET A 1 -26.42 -28.62 -34.44
C MET A 1 -26.09 -27.57 -33.40
N ALA A 2 -27.00 -27.21 -32.50
CA ALA A 2 -26.66 -26.31 -31.40
C ALA A 2 -25.64 -27.02 -30.50
N LEU A 3 -24.61 -26.32 -30.01
CA LEU A 3 -23.59 -26.92 -29.15
C LEU A 3 -24.20 -27.51 -27.85
N GLU A 4 -25.38 -27.04 -27.48
CA GLU A 4 -26.16 -27.47 -26.32
C GLU A 4 -26.68 -28.92 -26.41
N ASP A 5 -26.85 -29.43 -27.64
CA ASP A 5 -27.30 -30.79 -27.93
C ASP A 5 -26.13 -31.72 -28.27
N ALA A 6 -24.91 -31.18 -28.35
CA ALA A 6 -23.74 -31.94 -28.72
C ALA A 6 -23.30 -32.88 -27.58
N ASN A 7 -22.85 -34.07 -27.94
CA ASN A 7 -22.22 -34.99 -27.00
C ASN A 7 -20.69 -34.93 -27.09
N VAL A 8 -20.00 -35.42 -26.06
CA VAL A 8 -18.54 -35.37 -25.98
C VAL A 8 -17.88 -36.13 -27.13
N CYS A 9 -18.48 -37.24 -27.58
CA CYS A 9 -17.92 -38.05 -28.67
C CYS A 9 -17.90 -37.29 -30.00
N GLU A 10 -18.81 -36.32 -30.21
CA GLU A 10 -18.82 -35.44 -31.38
C GLU A 10 -17.71 -34.38 -31.34
N LEU A 11 -17.15 -34.09 -30.16
CA LEU A 11 -16.02 -33.18 -29.97
C LEU A 11 -14.66 -33.89 -29.97
N LEU A 12 -14.61 -35.22 -29.84
CA LEU A 12 -13.38 -36.00 -29.89
C LEU A 12 -12.89 -36.17 -31.34
N ILE A 13 -12.51 -35.06 -31.98
CA ILE A 13 -12.05 -35.01 -33.36
C ILE A 13 -10.64 -35.62 -33.43
N PRO A 14 -10.44 -36.79 -34.08
CA PRO A 14 -9.13 -37.40 -34.17
C PRO A 14 -8.21 -36.59 -35.08
N ASN A 15 -6.92 -36.59 -34.75
CA ASN A 15 -5.91 -35.91 -35.56
C ASN A 15 -5.52 -36.80 -36.76
N PHE A 16 -6.09 -36.56 -37.95
CA PHE A 16 -5.77 -37.33 -39.16
C PHE A 16 -4.47 -36.87 -39.82
N LYS A 17 -3.59 -37.81 -40.18
CA LYS A 17 -2.41 -37.55 -41.01
C LYS A 17 -2.83 -37.32 -42.47
N ASN A 18 -2.29 -36.29 -43.12
CA ASN A 18 -2.19 -36.27 -44.59
C ASN A 18 -1.02 -37.18 -45.00
N GLU A 19 -1.26 -38.14 -45.88
CA GLU A 19 -0.26 -39.12 -46.34
C GLU A 19 0.95 -38.49 -47.09
N ASP A 20 0.88 -37.21 -47.47
CA ASP A 20 1.94 -36.51 -48.21
C ASP A 20 3.13 -35.99 -47.36
N GLN A 21 3.08 -36.08 -46.02
CA GLN A 21 4.17 -35.60 -45.15
C GLN A 21 5.25 -36.65 -44.83
N GLN A 22 5.28 -37.80 -45.50
CA GLN A 22 6.20 -38.90 -45.20
C GLN A 22 7.63 -38.77 -45.76
N LYS A 23 8.09 -37.59 -46.19
CA LYS A 23 9.49 -37.40 -46.61
C LYS A 23 10.20 -36.34 -45.79
N GLY A 24 10.71 -36.78 -44.64
CA GLY A 24 11.86 -36.16 -43.99
C GLY A 24 11.62 -35.70 -42.56
N ALA A 25 11.48 -36.63 -41.61
CA ALA A 25 11.79 -36.35 -40.20
C ALA A 25 12.18 -37.64 -39.49
N SER A 26 13.39 -37.66 -38.96
CA SER A 26 13.96 -38.75 -38.16
C SER A 26 13.64 -38.54 -36.67
N SER A 27 12.42 -38.85 -36.26
CA SER A 27 12.01 -39.19 -34.90
C SER A 27 10.53 -39.57 -34.92
N PRO A 28 10.04 -40.47 -34.04
CA PRO A 28 8.61 -40.65 -33.88
C PRO A 28 8.06 -39.39 -33.19
N GLU A 29 7.57 -38.42 -33.96
CA GLU A 29 6.87 -37.27 -33.41
C GLU A 29 5.62 -37.76 -32.65
N VAL A 30 5.63 -37.50 -31.35
CA VAL A 30 4.57 -37.86 -30.40
C VAL A 30 3.48 -36.80 -30.51
N TYR A 31 2.43 -37.08 -31.28
CA TYR A 31 1.32 -36.14 -31.51
C TYR A 31 0.15 -36.37 -30.54
N THR A 32 -0.63 -35.31 -30.30
CA THR A 32 -1.91 -35.40 -29.58
C THR A 32 -2.91 -36.25 -30.36
N ILE A 33 -3.65 -37.08 -29.64
CA ILE A 33 -4.67 -38.00 -30.16
C ILE A 33 -5.83 -37.21 -30.78
N TYR A 34 -6.21 -36.10 -30.15
CA TYR A 34 -7.33 -35.26 -30.57
C TYR A 34 -6.86 -33.91 -31.10
N ASN A 35 -7.61 -33.37 -32.07
CA ASN A 35 -7.41 -32.04 -32.62
C ASN A 35 -8.11 -30.98 -31.74
N VAL A 36 -7.47 -30.67 -30.63
CA VAL A 36 -7.98 -29.72 -29.62
C VAL A 36 -8.12 -28.29 -30.15
N ASP A 37 -7.38 -27.90 -31.19
CA ASP A 37 -7.41 -26.56 -31.77
C ASP A 37 -8.71 -26.31 -32.56
N VAL A 38 -9.27 -27.36 -33.19
CA VAL A 38 -10.59 -27.27 -33.84
C VAL A 38 -11.67 -27.08 -32.80
N VAL A 39 -11.63 -27.85 -31.71
CA VAL A 39 -12.63 -27.74 -30.63
C VAL A 39 -12.56 -26.39 -29.94
N HIS A 40 -11.36 -25.87 -29.69
CA HIS A 40 -11.17 -24.51 -29.20
C HIS A 40 -11.91 -23.46 -30.06
N ARG A 41 -11.72 -23.51 -31.39
CA ARG A 41 -12.40 -22.59 -32.32
C ARG A 41 -13.92 -22.77 -32.32
N ILE A 42 -14.43 -23.99 -32.13
CA ILE A 42 -15.87 -24.26 -32.01
C ILE A 42 -16.43 -23.56 -30.77
N PHE A 43 -15.75 -23.67 -29.62
CA PHE A 43 -16.16 -22.99 -28.39
C PHE A 43 -16.04 -21.46 -28.51
N GLU A 44 -14.96 -20.93 -29.10
CA GLU A 44 -14.81 -19.48 -29.33
C GLU A 44 -15.92 -18.92 -30.24
N TYR A 45 -16.20 -19.61 -31.36
CA TYR A 45 -17.27 -19.20 -32.27
C TYR A 45 -18.63 -19.18 -31.56
N PHE A 46 -18.91 -20.20 -30.75
CA PHE A 46 -20.15 -20.27 -29.97
C PHE A 46 -20.24 -19.13 -28.94
N LEU A 47 -19.15 -18.85 -28.20
CA LEU A 47 -19.08 -17.78 -27.22
C LEU A 47 -19.20 -16.38 -27.83
N MET A 48 -18.79 -16.19 -29.09
CA MET A 48 -18.95 -14.92 -29.80
C MET A 48 -20.38 -14.66 -30.30
N HIS A 49 -21.12 -15.70 -30.69
CA HIS A 49 -22.42 -15.53 -31.37
C HIS A 49 -23.66 -15.66 -30.49
N GLU A 50 -23.59 -16.34 -29.33
CA GLU A 50 -24.76 -16.55 -28.43
C GLU A 50 -24.73 -15.73 -27.12
N GLN A 51 -23.98 -14.63 -27.09
CA GLN A 51 -23.67 -13.83 -25.87
C GLN A 51 -24.86 -13.25 -25.08
N GLN A 52 -26.12 -13.47 -25.50
CA GLN A 52 -27.31 -13.12 -24.71
C GLN A 52 -27.92 -14.30 -23.92
N GLN A 53 -27.45 -15.54 -24.04
CA GLN A 53 -28.08 -16.71 -23.38
C GLN A 53 -27.16 -17.68 -22.62
N VAL A 54 -25.84 -17.44 -22.55
CA VAL A 54 -24.89 -18.35 -21.87
C VAL A 54 -24.97 -18.26 -20.33
N LEU A 55 -25.62 -17.23 -19.77
CA LEU A 55 -25.80 -17.11 -18.31
C LEU A 55 -26.71 -18.23 -17.78
N GLY A 56 -26.10 -19.34 -17.34
CA GLY A 56 -26.72 -20.35 -16.49
C GLY A 56 -27.17 -21.65 -17.17
N LYS A 57 -26.79 -21.93 -18.43
CA LYS A 57 -27.12 -23.20 -19.10
C LYS A 57 -26.14 -24.33 -18.69
N PRO A 58 -26.57 -25.33 -17.90
CA PRO A 58 -25.70 -26.38 -17.35
C PRO A 58 -25.23 -27.43 -18.38
N SER A 59 -25.79 -27.44 -19.60
CA SER A 59 -25.41 -28.41 -20.64
C SER A 59 -23.97 -28.17 -21.15
N ILE A 60 -23.59 -26.90 -21.35
CA ILE A 60 -22.31 -26.52 -21.96
C ILE A 60 -21.13 -26.71 -21.01
N THR A 61 -21.27 -26.32 -19.74
CA THR A 61 -20.23 -26.55 -18.72
C THR A 61 -19.97 -28.04 -18.52
N LYS A 62 -21.04 -28.85 -18.52
CA LYS A 62 -20.94 -30.32 -18.45
C LYS A 62 -20.28 -30.92 -19.69
N LEU A 63 -20.57 -30.38 -20.88
CA LEU A 63 -19.94 -30.80 -22.13
C LEU A 63 -18.43 -30.52 -22.11
N LEU A 64 -18.03 -29.33 -21.68
CA LEU A 64 -16.62 -28.95 -21.55
C LEU A 64 -15.89 -29.77 -20.47
N ASP A 65 -16.50 -29.96 -19.30
CA ASP A 65 -15.96 -30.82 -18.23
C ASP A 65 -15.63 -32.23 -18.73
N ASN A 66 -16.59 -32.85 -19.41
CA ASN A 66 -16.41 -34.20 -19.91
C ASN A 66 -15.39 -34.24 -21.06
N TYR A 67 -15.36 -33.23 -21.93
CA TYR A 67 -14.35 -33.14 -22.98
C TYR A 67 -12.94 -32.99 -22.41
N LEU A 68 -12.74 -32.11 -21.43
CA LEU A 68 -11.48 -31.93 -20.71
C LEU A 68 -11.03 -33.24 -20.04
N ALA A 69 -11.95 -33.98 -19.41
CA ALA A 69 -11.64 -35.25 -18.78
C ALA A 69 -11.20 -36.33 -19.78
N GLU A 70 -11.71 -36.32 -21.01
CA GLU A 70 -11.28 -37.26 -22.06
C GLU A 70 -9.92 -36.89 -22.65
N ILE A 71 -9.69 -35.62 -22.97
CA ILE A 71 -8.39 -35.21 -23.53
C ILE A 71 -7.26 -35.24 -22.49
N ALA A 72 -7.57 -35.13 -21.19
CA ALA A 72 -6.59 -35.23 -20.11
C ALA A 72 -5.88 -36.60 -20.03
N LYS A 73 -6.43 -37.63 -20.69
CA LYS A 73 -5.85 -38.98 -20.76
C LYS A 73 -4.76 -39.09 -21.83
N ASP A 74 -4.60 -38.07 -22.68
CA ASP A 74 -3.58 -38.02 -23.73
C ASP A 74 -2.22 -37.58 -23.15
N PRO A 75 -1.19 -38.46 -23.12
CA PRO A 75 0.13 -38.13 -22.57
C PRO A 75 0.92 -37.15 -23.43
N CYS A 76 0.44 -36.85 -24.63
CA CYS A 76 1.08 -35.94 -25.57
C CYS A 76 0.48 -34.52 -25.50
N LEU A 77 -0.57 -34.29 -24.70
CA LEU A 77 -1.31 -33.04 -24.66
C LEU A 77 -0.52 -31.92 -23.95
N PRO A 78 -0.20 -30.80 -24.62
CA PRO A 78 0.50 -29.70 -23.97
C PRO A 78 -0.35 -29.05 -22.87
N ILE A 79 0.27 -28.76 -21.73
CA ILE A 79 -0.38 -28.07 -20.60
C ILE A 79 -1.02 -26.74 -21.01
N THR A 80 -0.41 -26.00 -21.94
CA THR A 80 -0.94 -24.73 -22.43
C THR A 80 -2.27 -24.92 -23.15
N LYS A 81 -2.41 -25.95 -23.99
CA LYS A 81 -3.65 -26.24 -24.71
C LYS A 81 -4.75 -26.71 -23.76
N PHE A 82 -4.39 -27.55 -22.79
CA PHE A 82 -5.33 -27.98 -21.75
C PHE A 82 -5.83 -26.79 -20.91
N GLN A 83 -4.91 -25.93 -20.46
CA GLN A 83 -5.25 -24.74 -19.67
C GLN A 83 -6.15 -23.78 -20.42
N VAL A 84 -5.83 -23.47 -21.69
CA VAL A 84 -6.63 -22.56 -22.51
C VAL A 84 -8.07 -23.07 -22.64
N LEU A 85 -8.28 -24.36 -22.86
CA LEU A 85 -9.61 -24.97 -22.91
C LEU A 85 -10.33 -24.93 -21.54
N ALA A 86 -9.60 -25.14 -20.44
CA ALA A 86 -10.15 -25.04 -19.08
C ALA A 86 -10.63 -23.62 -18.72
N GLU A 87 -10.00 -22.59 -19.31
CA GLU A 87 -10.30 -21.17 -19.07
C GLU A 87 -11.29 -20.56 -20.08
N MET A 88 -11.80 -21.35 -21.05
CA MET A 88 -12.68 -20.86 -22.13
C MET A 88 -13.98 -20.22 -21.64
N LEU A 89 -14.62 -20.80 -20.62
CA LEU A 89 -15.89 -20.31 -20.10
C LEU A 89 -15.66 -19.31 -18.96
N PRO A 90 -16.40 -18.19 -18.91
CA PRO A 90 -16.27 -17.20 -17.84
C PRO A 90 -16.62 -17.82 -16.48
N GLU A 91 -15.99 -17.33 -15.40
CA GLU A 91 -16.14 -17.92 -14.05
C GLU A 91 -17.60 -18.02 -13.58
N ASN A 92 -18.47 -17.10 -14.00
CA ASN A 92 -19.90 -17.10 -13.65
C ASN A 92 -20.71 -18.23 -14.34
N ALA A 93 -20.18 -18.85 -15.40
CA ALA A 93 -20.82 -20.00 -16.04
C ALA A 93 -20.72 -21.26 -15.16
N TRP A 94 -19.63 -21.41 -14.41
CA TRP A 94 -19.36 -22.56 -13.56
C TRP A 94 -20.08 -22.45 -12.22
N LYS A 95 -21.12 -23.28 -12.02
CA LYS A 95 -21.81 -23.43 -10.73
C LYS A 95 -21.04 -24.32 -9.73
N CYS A 96 -20.22 -25.24 -10.23
CA CYS A 96 -19.43 -26.21 -9.47
C CYS A 96 -18.17 -26.54 -10.27
N HIS A 97 -17.05 -26.80 -9.60
CA HIS A 97 -15.75 -27.10 -10.23
C HIS A 97 -15.33 -28.57 -10.12
N ASP A 98 -16.21 -29.48 -9.69
CA ASP A 98 -15.89 -30.91 -9.51
C ASP A 98 -15.47 -31.61 -10.82
N GLY A 99 -16.07 -31.24 -11.95
CA GLY A 99 -15.68 -31.76 -13.26
C GLY A 99 -14.29 -31.28 -13.67
N LEU A 100 -14.05 -29.97 -13.58
CA LEU A 100 -12.76 -29.37 -13.85
C LEU A 100 -11.66 -29.92 -12.94
N TYR A 101 -11.93 -30.09 -11.63
CA TYR A 101 -11.00 -30.73 -10.70
C TYR A 101 -10.64 -32.16 -11.15
N ARG A 102 -11.63 -32.98 -11.51
CA ARG A 102 -11.38 -34.34 -12.02
C ARG A 102 -10.54 -34.33 -13.29
N ALA A 103 -10.78 -33.38 -14.21
CA ALA A 103 -9.98 -33.25 -15.41
C ALA A 103 -8.52 -32.83 -15.11
N ILE A 104 -8.31 -31.89 -14.19
CA ILE A 104 -6.99 -31.47 -13.71
C ILE A 104 -6.26 -32.64 -13.04
N ASP A 105 -6.92 -33.36 -12.13
CA ASP A 105 -6.33 -34.52 -11.46
C ASP A 105 -5.94 -35.62 -12.47
N MET A 106 -6.81 -35.89 -13.45
CA MET A 106 -6.52 -36.81 -14.55
C MET A 106 -5.31 -36.34 -15.35
N PHE A 107 -5.22 -35.05 -15.68
CA PHE A 107 -4.11 -34.48 -16.43
C PHE A 107 -2.78 -34.61 -15.67
N LEU A 108 -2.79 -34.28 -14.37
CA LEU A 108 -1.64 -34.42 -13.49
C LEU A 108 -1.20 -35.89 -13.32
N LYS A 109 -2.17 -36.82 -13.31
CA LYS A 109 -1.90 -38.25 -13.28
C LYS A 109 -1.24 -38.75 -14.56
N THR A 110 -1.68 -38.26 -15.73
CA THR A 110 -1.10 -38.61 -17.03
C THR A 110 0.28 -37.96 -17.25
N HIS A 111 0.55 -36.81 -16.63
CA HIS A 111 1.78 -36.03 -16.79
C HIS A 111 2.59 -35.89 -15.48
N PRO A 112 3.13 -36.99 -14.91
CA PRO A 112 3.80 -36.97 -13.62
C PRO A 112 5.09 -36.12 -13.61
N SER A 113 5.71 -35.88 -14.77
CA SER A 113 6.95 -35.10 -14.92
C SER A 113 6.76 -33.58 -14.93
N LEU A 114 5.52 -33.07 -14.76
CA LEU A 114 5.27 -31.63 -14.69
C LEU A 114 6.00 -30.97 -13.52
N SER A 115 6.55 -29.78 -13.75
CA SER A 115 7.21 -28.98 -12.73
C SER A 115 6.22 -28.50 -11.66
N GLU A 116 6.69 -28.25 -10.44
CA GLU A 116 5.88 -27.67 -9.36
C GLU A 116 5.22 -26.34 -9.77
N HIS A 117 5.94 -25.51 -10.55
CA HIS A 117 5.42 -24.26 -11.10
C HIS A 117 4.21 -24.51 -12.00
N ASP A 118 4.30 -25.49 -12.90
CA ASP A 118 3.24 -25.79 -13.86
C ASP A 118 2.03 -26.45 -13.20
N ARG A 119 2.25 -27.31 -12.19
CA ARG A 119 1.17 -27.85 -11.35
C ARG A 119 0.41 -26.74 -10.63
N ARG A 120 1.12 -25.75 -10.06
CA ARG A 120 0.49 -24.57 -9.42
C ARG A 120 -0.27 -23.72 -10.42
N ARG A 121 0.31 -23.47 -11.58
CA ARG A 121 -0.33 -22.71 -12.65
C ARG A 121 -1.63 -23.39 -13.10
N LEU A 122 -1.60 -24.71 -13.32
CA LEU A 122 -2.78 -25.47 -13.70
C LEU A 122 -3.86 -25.47 -12.62
N CYS A 123 -3.49 -25.71 -11.35
CA CYS A 123 -4.45 -25.73 -10.25
C CYS A 123 -5.11 -24.37 -9.96
N LYS A 124 -4.55 -23.24 -10.44
CA LYS A 124 -5.18 -21.92 -10.33
C LYS A 124 -6.42 -21.76 -11.21
N THR A 125 -6.59 -22.62 -12.22
CA THR A 125 -7.78 -22.60 -13.11
C THR A 125 -9.06 -23.01 -12.37
N MET A 126 -8.95 -23.80 -11.30
CA MET A 126 -10.09 -24.18 -10.49
C MET A 126 -10.27 -23.25 -9.28
N ASN A 127 -11.52 -22.85 -9.02
CA ASN A 127 -11.89 -22.17 -7.79
C ASN A 127 -12.24 -23.22 -6.72
N CYS A 128 -11.41 -23.32 -5.68
CA CYS A 128 -11.60 -24.28 -4.60
C CYS A 128 -12.91 -24.06 -3.82
N GLU A 129 -13.40 -22.82 -3.73
CA GLU A 129 -14.66 -22.49 -3.06
C GLU A 129 -15.89 -23.09 -3.77
N LYS A 130 -15.74 -23.43 -5.06
CA LYS A 130 -16.79 -24.04 -5.89
C LYS A 130 -16.69 -25.57 -5.96
N LEU A 131 -15.79 -26.19 -5.22
CA LEU A 131 -15.71 -27.65 -5.09
C LEU A 131 -16.78 -28.14 -4.10
N SER A 132 -17.40 -29.28 -4.42
CA SER A 132 -18.19 -30.00 -3.45
C SER A 132 -17.32 -30.52 -2.31
N LEU A 133 -17.95 -30.85 -1.19
CA LEU A 133 -17.23 -31.36 -0.04
C LEU A 133 -16.50 -32.69 -0.34
N ASP A 134 -17.11 -33.57 -1.13
CA ASP A 134 -16.50 -34.84 -1.53
C ASP A 134 -15.27 -34.60 -2.41
N ALA A 135 -15.34 -33.61 -3.32
CA ALA A 135 -14.20 -33.21 -4.13
C ALA A 135 -13.09 -32.58 -3.27
N CYS A 136 -13.43 -31.75 -2.28
CA CYS A 136 -12.48 -31.20 -1.32
C CYS A 136 -11.78 -32.30 -0.49
N LEU A 137 -12.52 -33.29 0.01
CA LEU A 137 -11.95 -34.41 0.75
C LEU A 137 -11.00 -35.25 -0.12
N HIS A 138 -11.40 -35.54 -1.36
CA HIS A 138 -10.54 -36.23 -2.30
C HIS A 138 -9.28 -35.42 -2.63
N ALA A 139 -9.42 -34.10 -2.83
CA ALA A 139 -8.32 -33.20 -3.16
C ALA A 139 -7.35 -32.97 -2.00
N ALA A 140 -7.85 -32.94 -0.75
CA ALA A 140 -7.02 -32.86 0.46
C ALA A 140 -6.06 -34.05 0.61
N GLN A 141 -6.45 -35.22 0.09
CA GLN A 141 -5.67 -36.46 0.13
C GLN A 141 -4.87 -36.70 -1.16
N ASN A 142 -4.87 -35.75 -2.09
CA ASN A 142 -4.26 -35.92 -3.40
C ASN A 142 -2.84 -35.36 -3.44
N ASP A 143 -1.85 -36.25 -3.30
CA ASP A 143 -0.43 -35.91 -3.29
C ASP A 143 0.10 -35.32 -4.62
N ARG A 144 -0.70 -35.34 -5.70
CA ARG A 144 -0.34 -34.69 -6.98
C ARG A 144 -0.56 -33.18 -6.97
N LEU A 145 -1.35 -32.67 -6.03
CA LEU A 145 -1.65 -31.25 -5.92
C LEU A 145 -0.54 -30.49 -5.17
N PRO A 146 -0.27 -29.22 -5.54
CA PRO A 146 0.67 -28.39 -4.80
C PRO A 146 0.21 -28.11 -3.36
N LEU A 147 1.17 -28.02 -2.42
CA LEU A 147 0.90 -27.79 -0.98
C LEU A 147 -0.02 -26.59 -0.70
N ARG A 148 0.12 -25.49 -1.46
CA ARG A 148 -0.74 -24.30 -1.31
C ARG A 148 -2.21 -24.60 -1.60
N THR A 149 -2.48 -25.37 -2.65
CA THR A 149 -3.83 -25.80 -3.04
C THR A 149 -4.40 -26.72 -1.96
N ILE A 150 -3.58 -27.65 -1.45
CA ILE A 150 -3.94 -28.54 -0.34
C ILE A 150 -4.32 -27.75 0.92
N VAL A 151 -3.57 -26.70 1.29
CA VAL A 151 -3.87 -25.86 2.47
C VAL A 151 -5.21 -25.13 2.33
N GLN A 152 -5.52 -24.60 1.15
CA GLN A 152 -6.82 -23.95 0.89
C GLN A 152 -7.97 -24.94 1.04
N ILE A 153 -7.84 -26.13 0.46
CA ILE A 153 -8.84 -27.20 0.55
C ILE A 153 -9.01 -27.67 2.00
N ASN A 154 -7.91 -27.91 2.73
CA ASN A 154 -7.95 -28.33 4.13
C ASN A 154 -8.67 -27.32 5.03
N THR A 155 -8.48 -26.02 4.78
CA THR A 155 -9.18 -24.96 5.50
C THR A 155 -10.70 -25.05 5.28
N GLN A 156 -11.13 -25.31 4.04
CA GLN A 156 -12.54 -25.47 3.68
C GLN A 156 -13.15 -26.76 4.23
N VAL A 157 -12.40 -27.87 4.23
CA VAL A 157 -12.80 -29.15 4.86
C VAL A 157 -12.99 -28.96 6.36
N LEU A 158 -12.04 -28.33 7.05
CA LEU A 158 -12.14 -28.04 8.48
C LEU A 158 -13.37 -27.17 8.79
N PHE A 159 -13.62 -26.14 7.99
CA PHE A 159 -14.78 -25.28 8.15
C PHE A 159 -16.11 -26.05 7.94
N SER A 160 -16.18 -26.89 6.89
CA SER A 160 -17.37 -27.71 6.62
C SER A 160 -17.62 -28.75 7.70
N GLU A 161 -16.59 -29.42 8.21
CA GLU A 161 -16.69 -30.37 9.32
C GLU A 161 -17.08 -29.67 10.64
N GLN A 162 -16.65 -28.42 10.88
CA GLN A 162 -17.15 -27.62 12.00
C GLN A 162 -18.65 -27.31 11.88
N VAL A 163 -19.12 -26.99 10.67
CA VAL A 163 -20.56 -26.76 10.41
C VAL A 163 -21.36 -28.05 10.55
N LYS A 164 -20.89 -29.17 9.99
CA LYS A 164 -21.52 -30.48 10.18
C LYS A 164 -21.51 -30.93 11.64
N MET A 165 -20.44 -30.71 12.38
CA MET A 165 -20.40 -30.99 13.82
C MET A 165 -21.44 -30.14 14.56
N ARG A 166 -21.61 -28.86 14.21
CA ARG A 166 -22.72 -28.04 14.76
C ARG A 166 -24.09 -28.60 14.43
N MET A 167 -24.31 -29.04 13.18
CA MET A 167 -25.59 -29.63 12.76
C MET A 167 -25.83 -31.01 13.40
N MET A 168 -24.82 -31.87 13.48
CA MET A 168 -24.88 -33.16 14.18
C MET A 168 -25.02 -32.98 15.69
N MET A 169 -24.50 -31.90 16.29
CA MET A 169 -24.76 -31.56 17.69
C MET A 169 -26.21 -31.10 17.89
N GLN A 170 -26.82 -30.46 16.89
CA GLN A 170 -28.26 -30.16 16.88
C GLN A 170 -29.13 -31.40 16.63
N ASP A 171 -28.74 -32.32 15.74
CA ASP A 171 -29.47 -33.57 15.48
C ASP A 171 -29.28 -34.59 16.61
N LYS A 172 -28.10 -34.67 17.25
CA LYS A 172 -27.91 -35.49 18.47
C LYS A 172 -28.63 -34.95 19.69
N LEU A 173 -29.04 -33.67 19.70
CA LEU A 173 -29.97 -33.13 20.70
C LEU A 173 -31.41 -33.57 20.44
N LEU A 174 -31.74 -34.00 19.22
CA LEU A 174 -33.03 -34.57 18.84
C LEU A 174 -33.07 -36.11 18.95
N GLU A 175 -31.95 -36.81 18.70
CA GLU A 175 -31.86 -38.27 18.81
C GLU A 175 -31.53 -38.80 20.22
N LYS A 176 -31.05 -37.96 21.15
CA LYS A 176 -30.85 -38.33 22.57
C LYS A 176 -32.14 -38.49 23.39
N LYS A 177 -33.28 -38.71 22.73
CA LYS A 177 -34.52 -39.15 23.37
C LYS A 177 -34.77 -40.65 23.29
N GLU A 178 -34.00 -41.42 22.54
CA GLU A 178 -34.18 -42.88 22.50
C GLU A 178 -32.85 -43.64 22.58
N GLU A 179 -32.87 -44.61 23.50
CA GLU A 179 -31.98 -45.77 23.65
C GLU A 179 -30.71 -45.68 24.53
N ASN A 180 -30.86 -46.38 25.66
CA ASN A 180 -29.90 -46.77 26.69
C ASN A 180 -29.14 -48.06 26.30
N SER A 181 -28.10 -48.33 27.11
CA SER A 181 -27.42 -49.62 27.36
C SER A 181 -26.32 -50.02 26.37
N GLU A 182 -25.18 -50.62 26.71
CA GLU A 182 -24.41 -50.84 27.95
C GLU A 182 -23.07 -51.48 27.49
N GLY A 183 -21.96 -51.21 28.21
CA GLY A 183 -20.85 -52.17 28.38
C GLY A 183 -19.56 -52.03 27.55
N ARG A 184 -18.46 -51.58 28.19
CA ARG A 184 -17.16 -52.31 28.30
C ARG A 184 -16.11 -51.47 29.07
N GLU A 185 -15.82 -51.87 30.31
CA GLU A 185 -15.28 -51.02 31.38
C GLU A 185 -13.75 -50.99 31.61
N ASP A 186 -12.88 -51.69 30.87
CA ASP A 186 -11.44 -51.71 31.25
C ASP A 186 -10.48 -50.93 30.34
N LYS A 187 -11.01 -50.24 29.31
CA LYS A 187 -10.36 -49.02 28.73
C LYS A 187 -10.98 -47.73 29.29
N GLN A 188 -11.93 -47.88 30.20
CA GLN A 188 -12.82 -46.84 30.71
C GLN A 188 -12.07 -46.00 31.73
N MET A 189 -11.33 -46.55 32.69
CA MET A 189 -10.64 -45.73 33.72
C MET A 189 -9.63 -44.70 33.20
N SER A 190 -8.86 -45.00 32.14
CA SER A 190 -7.93 -44.04 31.55
C SER A 190 -8.64 -42.98 30.72
N ARG A 191 -9.71 -43.38 30.01
CA ARG A 191 -10.59 -42.45 29.29
C ARG A 191 -11.48 -41.67 30.23
N ASP A 192 -11.84 -42.18 31.39
CA ASP A 192 -12.72 -41.56 32.37
C ASP A 192 -11.97 -40.44 33.10
N ASN A 193 -10.66 -40.59 33.30
CA ASN A 193 -9.83 -39.50 33.81
C ASN A 193 -9.67 -38.38 32.76
N GLU A 194 -9.42 -38.72 31.49
CA GLU A 194 -9.43 -37.74 30.39
C GLU A 194 -10.80 -37.09 30.19
N ILE A 195 -11.88 -37.88 30.24
CA ILE A 195 -13.27 -37.42 30.17
C ILE A 195 -13.60 -36.58 31.40
N LYS A 196 -13.04 -36.85 32.57
CA LYS A 196 -13.23 -36.05 33.78
C LYS A 196 -12.54 -34.70 33.64
N THR A 197 -11.30 -34.67 33.15
CA THR A 197 -10.58 -33.42 32.85
C THR A 197 -11.29 -32.63 31.76
N LEU A 198 -11.71 -33.27 30.67
CA LEU A 198 -12.48 -32.65 29.59
C LEU A 198 -13.88 -32.23 30.05
N LYS A 199 -14.50 -32.92 31.01
CA LYS A 199 -15.76 -32.49 31.63
C LYS A 199 -15.55 -31.26 32.52
N GLU A 200 -14.46 -31.20 33.28
CA GLU A 200 -14.11 -30.02 34.07
C GLU A 200 -13.82 -28.81 33.17
N GLU A 201 -13.05 -29.00 32.09
CA GLU A 201 -12.82 -27.97 31.07
C GLU A 201 -14.10 -27.58 30.35
N LEU A 202 -14.95 -28.55 29.97
CA LEU A 202 -16.24 -28.30 29.35
C LEU A 202 -17.17 -27.55 30.31
N GLU A 203 -17.13 -27.82 31.61
CA GLU A 203 -17.96 -27.11 32.58
C GLU A 203 -17.43 -25.71 32.87
N ASN A 204 -16.11 -25.52 32.78
CA ASN A 204 -15.51 -24.19 32.80
C ASN A 204 -15.86 -23.40 31.52
N VAL A 205 -15.86 -24.05 30.36
CA VAL A 205 -16.30 -23.46 29.09
C VAL A 205 -17.81 -23.20 29.09
N LYS A 206 -18.63 -24.08 29.65
CA LYS A 206 -20.07 -23.83 29.82
C LYS A 206 -20.30 -22.68 30.80
N LYS A 207 -19.54 -22.59 31.88
CA LYS A 207 -19.61 -21.46 32.80
C LYS A 207 -19.24 -20.16 32.09
N ASN A 208 -18.15 -20.16 31.32
CA ASN A 208 -17.74 -19.02 30.50
C ASN A 208 -18.76 -18.70 29.40
N MET A 209 -19.41 -19.70 28.80
CA MET A 209 -20.48 -19.49 27.82
C MET A 209 -21.76 -18.98 28.47
N VAL A 210 -22.08 -19.39 29.69
CA VAL A 210 -23.21 -18.84 30.45
C VAL A 210 -22.90 -17.41 30.88
N GLU A 211 -21.66 -17.10 31.28
CA GLU A 211 -21.20 -15.73 31.53
C GLU A 211 -21.29 -14.89 30.25
N LEU A 212 -20.75 -15.36 29.12
CA LEU A 212 -20.88 -14.70 27.81
C LEU A 212 -22.32 -14.57 27.32
N GLN A 213 -23.18 -15.56 27.59
CA GLN A 213 -24.60 -15.50 27.25
C GLN A 213 -25.34 -14.51 28.15
N ASN A 214 -24.95 -14.40 29.42
CA ASN A 214 -25.46 -13.39 30.33
C ASN A 214 -24.98 -12.00 29.91
N ASP A 215 -23.70 -11.83 29.57
CA ASP A 215 -23.14 -10.58 29.02
C ASP A 215 -23.83 -10.20 27.71
N TYR A 216 -24.09 -11.18 26.84
CA TYR A 216 -24.81 -10.97 25.59
C TYR A 216 -26.28 -10.61 25.83
N ASN A 217 -26.94 -11.28 26.78
CA ASN A 217 -28.31 -10.94 27.16
C ASN A 217 -28.40 -9.58 27.86
N GLU A 218 -27.39 -9.19 28.65
CA GLU A 218 -27.26 -7.85 29.24
C GLU A 218 -27.04 -6.80 28.16
N LEU A 219 -26.12 -7.03 27.22
CA LEU A 219 -25.90 -6.18 26.04
C LEU A 219 -27.16 -6.10 25.17
N GLN A 220 -27.91 -7.19 25.03
CA GLN A 220 -29.15 -7.21 24.26
C GLN A 220 -30.29 -6.52 24.98
N GLN A 221 -30.38 -6.61 26.31
CA GLN A 221 -31.29 -5.80 27.11
C GLN A 221 -30.89 -4.32 27.13
N GLU A 222 -29.60 -3.99 27.12
CA GLU A 222 -29.10 -2.62 26.94
C GLU A 222 -29.43 -2.09 25.54
N TYR A 223 -29.24 -2.91 24.51
CA TYR A 223 -29.60 -2.59 23.14
C TYR A 223 -31.12 -2.42 22.99
N GLU A 224 -31.94 -3.27 23.61
CA GLU A 224 -33.40 -3.15 23.65
C GLU A 224 -33.86 -1.95 24.50
N LYS A 225 -33.17 -1.60 25.59
CA LYS A 225 -33.40 -0.35 26.35
C LYS A 225 -33.04 0.89 25.54
N LEU A 226 -31.98 0.84 24.72
CA LEU A 226 -31.57 1.91 23.82
C LEU A 226 -32.54 2.03 22.62
N SER A 227 -33.00 0.90 22.09
CA SER A 227 -33.93 0.79 20.96
C SER A 227 -35.38 1.14 21.34
N SER A 228 -35.83 0.77 22.56
CA SER A 228 -37.14 1.17 23.11
C SER A 228 -37.17 2.63 23.56
N LYS A 229 -36.05 3.21 24.02
CA LYS A 229 -35.90 4.67 24.22
C LYS A 229 -35.96 5.46 22.90
N GLN A 230 -35.60 4.85 21.77
CA GLN A 230 -35.80 5.43 20.44
C GLN A 230 -37.22 5.25 19.88
N LYS A 231 -38.07 4.40 20.48
CA LYS A 231 -39.45 4.13 20.01
C LYS A 231 -40.59 4.63 20.90
N SER A 232 -40.34 5.17 22.11
CA SER A 232 -41.37 5.88 22.88
C SER A 232 -40.93 7.29 23.31
N SER A 233 -40.89 8.21 22.35
CA SER A 233 -40.92 9.66 22.61
C SER A 233 -41.85 10.34 21.60
N HIS A 234 -43.14 10.04 21.73
CA HIS A 234 -44.24 10.97 21.46
C HIS A 234 -45.32 10.72 22.53
N ASN A 235 -45.53 11.75 23.35
CA ASN A 235 -46.55 11.89 24.39
C ASN A 235 -46.37 11.03 25.66
N TRP A 236 -46.02 11.67 26.77
CA TRP A 236 -46.98 12.04 27.82
C TRP A 236 -46.30 12.91 28.89
N GLY A 237 -46.91 14.06 29.18
CA GLY A 237 -46.58 14.89 30.32
C GLY A 237 -47.22 14.40 31.61
N LEU A 238 -46.78 15.01 32.71
CA LEU A 238 -47.36 14.99 34.06
C LEU A 238 -47.34 13.65 34.83
N ARG A 239 -46.26 13.42 35.59
CA ARG A 239 -46.39 13.20 37.04
C ARG A 239 -45.06 13.35 37.78
N TRP A 240 -44.87 14.52 38.36
CA TRP A 240 -43.94 14.72 39.47
C TRP A 240 -44.52 14.12 40.75
N GLN A 241 -43.71 13.35 41.50
CA GLN A 241 -43.44 13.49 42.94
C GLN A 241 -43.10 12.15 43.63
N LYS A 242 -42.05 12.21 44.47
CA LYS A 242 -41.58 11.23 45.49
C LYS A 242 -40.89 10.00 44.89
N VAL A 243 -39.57 9.82 45.02
CA VAL A 243 -38.82 9.76 46.28
C VAL A 243 -37.41 10.36 46.10
N LYS A 244 -37.14 11.41 46.87
CA LYS A 244 -35.81 11.82 47.32
C LYS A 244 -35.51 11.06 48.62
N LYS A 245 -34.23 10.72 48.81
CA LYS A 245 -33.52 10.09 49.96
C LYS A 245 -32.98 8.72 49.49
N SER A 246 -31.66 8.56 49.30
CA SER A 246 -30.67 8.81 50.34
C SER A 246 -29.28 9.16 49.79
N PHE A 247 -28.60 10.00 50.56
CA PHE A 247 -27.17 10.36 50.58
C PHE A 247 -26.57 11.26 49.49
N GLN A 248 -26.46 12.52 49.91
CA GLN A 248 -25.57 13.59 49.46
C GLN A 248 -24.09 13.20 49.57
N ILE A 249 -23.24 13.79 48.72
CA ILE A 249 -22.12 14.66 49.14
C ILE A 249 -21.82 15.67 48.00
N LYS A 250 -21.46 16.89 48.43
CA LYS A 250 -21.34 18.21 47.77
C LYS A 250 -20.45 18.22 46.51
N ARG A 251 -20.80 18.85 45.37
CA ARG A 251 -20.90 20.30 45.01
C ARG A 251 -19.62 21.11 45.20
N GLU A 252 -19.09 21.64 44.09
CA GLU A 252 -19.11 23.09 43.81
C GLU A 252 -19.17 23.35 42.30
N ASP A 253 -20.04 24.32 41.95
CA ASP A 253 -20.48 24.75 40.62
C ASP A 253 -19.60 25.91 40.12
N ASP A 254 -19.56 26.18 38.80
CA ASP A 254 -19.92 27.52 38.34
C ASP A 254 -20.48 27.54 36.90
N GLU A 255 -21.50 28.38 36.72
CA GLU A 255 -22.41 28.55 35.57
C GLU A 255 -21.80 29.45 34.46
N THR A 256 -22.22 29.46 33.19
CA THR A 256 -23.49 30.01 32.68
C THR A 256 -23.60 29.93 31.14
N ARG A 257 -24.81 29.54 30.65
CA ARG A 257 -25.70 30.10 29.57
C ARG A 257 -25.12 30.61 28.24
N ASP A 258 -25.77 30.59 27.07
CA ASP A 258 -27.10 30.30 26.48
C ASP A 258 -26.81 30.25 24.94
N GLY A 259 -27.50 29.61 23.99
CA GLY A 259 -28.94 29.55 23.72
C GLY A 259 -29.16 29.46 22.19
N ALA A 260 -29.95 28.46 21.74
CA ALA A 260 -30.89 28.43 20.58
C ALA A 260 -30.43 28.91 19.16
N ARG A 261 -30.82 28.35 17.99
CA ARG A 261 -32.09 27.69 17.58
C ARG A 261 -31.96 27.10 16.14
N ARG A 262 -32.81 26.11 15.84
CA ARG A 262 -32.95 25.29 14.61
C ARG A 262 -33.49 26.00 13.35
N ARG A 263 -33.22 25.40 12.17
CA ARG A 263 -34.19 25.25 11.06
C ARG A 263 -34.23 23.81 10.52
N ILE A 264 -35.43 23.45 10.06
CA ILE A 264 -35.90 22.16 9.53
C ILE A 264 -35.99 22.31 7.99
N PHE A 265 -35.67 21.27 7.22
CA PHE A 265 -36.56 20.71 6.17
C PHE A 265 -36.08 19.33 5.70
N THR A 266 -37.08 18.56 5.27
CA THR A 266 -37.20 17.10 5.12
C THR A 266 -36.74 16.55 3.77
N ALA A 267 -36.31 15.27 3.73
CA ALA A 267 -36.29 14.45 2.50
C ALA A 267 -36.61 12.97 2.80
N SER A 268 -37.32 12.36 1.85
CA SER A 268 -38.02 11.06 1.85
C SER A 268 -37.12 9.86 1.58
N ILE A 269 -37.57 8.69 2.07
CA ILE A 269 -36.96 7.37 1.96
C ILE A 269 -37.29 6.71 0.60
N SER A 270 -36.30 6.03 0.02
CA SER A 270 -36.46 5.00 -1.03
C SER A 270 -35.46 3.88 -0.76
N GLU A 271 -35.96 2.69 -0.44
CA GLU A 271 -35.21 1.46 -0.11
C GLU A 271 -34.45 0.87 -1.31
N LYS A 272 -33.27 0.24 -1.05
CA LYS A 272 -32.69 -0.88 -1.82
C LYS A 272 -31.60 -1.63 -1.01
N PRO A 273 -31.28 -2.90 -1.37
CA PRO A 273 -30.87 -3.94 -0.43
C PRO A 273 -29.35 -4.17 -0.30
N LEU A 274 -29.00 -4.84 0.80
CA LEU A 274 -27.67 -5.24 1.26
C LEU A 274 -27.05 -6.34 0.36
N CYS A 275 -25.94 -6.06 -0.31
CA CYS A 275 -25.02 -7.09 -0.80
C CYS A 275 -23.60 -6.52 -0.93
N SER A 276 -22.72 -6.86 0.01
CA SER A 276 -21.27 -6.68 -0.15
C SER A 276 -20.52 -7.56 0.84
N LEU A 277 -19.79 -8.55 0.33
CA LEU A 277 -18.63 -9.11 1.01
C LEU A 277 -17.67 -9.68 -0.04
N ILE A 278 -16.41 -9.32 0.15
CA ILE A 278 -15.18 -9.67 -0.61
C ILE A 278 -14.82 -8.67 -1.73
N ALA A 279 -14.08 -7.62 -1.34
CA ALA A 279 -13.14 -6.90 -2.21
C ALA A 279 -11.85 -6.62 -1.42
N ALA A 280 -10.73 -7.11 -1.94
CA ALA A 280 -9.39 -6.81 -1.44
C ALA A 280 -9.06 -5.36 -1.81
N THR A 281 -8.65 -4.56 -0.83
CA THR A 281 -8.67 -3.09 -0.89
C THR A 281 -7.26 -2.49 -1.19
N THR A 282 -7.02 -1.21 -1.64
CA THR A 282 -5.71 -0.40 -1.70
C THR A 282 -5.61 0.90 -2.64
N MET A 283 -4.57 1.80 -2.59
CA MET A 283 -4.23 3.18 -3.22
C MET A 283 -4.74 3.64 -4.64
N CYS A 284 -4.70 4.90 -5.09
CA CYS A 284 -5.16 5.23 -6.47
C CYS A 284 -4.06 5.08 -7.55
N GLY A 285 -4.42 4.69 -8.77
CA GLY A 285 -3.56 4.66 -9.96
C GLY A 285 -4.27 5.31 -11.15
N ILE A 286 -3.59 6.22 -11.86
CA ILE A 286 -4.15 6.88 -13.05
C ILE A 286 -3.37 6.54 -14.31
N LEU A 287 -4.08 6.38 -15.42
CA LEU A 287 -3.53 6.29 -16.77
C LEU A 287 -4.43 7.09 -17.71
N ALA A 288 -3.86 8.04 -18.45
CA ALA A 288 -4.57 8.80 -19.48
C ALA A 288 -3.82 8.71 -20.81
N VAL A 289 -4.58 8.56 -21.89
CA VAL A 289 -4.07 8.49 -23.27
C VAL A 289 -4.90 9.44 -24.11
N LEU A 290 -4.27 10.51 -24.61
CA LEU A 290 -4.98 11.65 -25.20
C LEU A 290 -4.51 11.91 -26.63
N GLY A 291 -5.46 12.02 -27.56
CA GLY A 291 -5.20 12.22 -28.97
C GLY A 291 -4.69 10.97 -29.70
N CYS A 292 -5.21 9.79 -29.37
CA CYS A 292 -4.81 8.54 -30.02
C CYS A 292 -5.48 8.37 -31.39
N VAL A 293 -4.70 8.08 -32.42
CA VAL A 293 -5.23 7.88 -33.78
C VAL A 293 -6.07 6.60 -33.88
N ASP A 294 -5.71 5.57 -33.11
CA ASP A 294 -6.41 4.29 -33.05
C ASP A 294 -7.50 4.31 -31.95
N ASN A 295 -8.76 4.38 -32.35
CA ASN A 295 -9.92 4.29 -31.45
C ASN A 295 -10.58 2.90 -31.47
N SER A 296 -9.86 1.87 -31.89
CA SER A 296 -10.37 0.50 -31.96
C SER A 296 -10.64 -0.10 -30.57
N GLN A 297 -11.49 -1.13 -30.55
CA GLN A 297 -11.69 -1.95 -29.36
C GLN A 297 -10.39 -2.62 -28.86
N ALA A 298 -9.44 -2.89 -29.78
CA ALA A 298 -8.13 -3.41 -29.42
C ALA A 298 -7.32 -2.37 -28.62
N LYS A 299 -7.31 -1.10 -29.05
CA LYS A 299 -6.67 -0.02 -28.28
C LYS A 299 -7.30 0.14 -26.90
N ARG A 300 -8.63 0.17 -26.83
CA ARG A 300 -9.35 0.22 -25.54
C ARG A 300 -8.93 -0.93 -24.62
N SER A 301 -8.85 -2.15 -25.16
CA SER A 301 -8.43 -3.34 -24.40
C SER A 301 -6.98 -3.24 -23.91
N ARG A 302 -6.08 -2.71 -24.75
CA ARG A 302 -4.69 -2.43 -24.37
C ARG A 302 -4.58 -1.39 -23.25
N ILE A 303 -5.36 -0.31 -23.30
CA ILE A 303 -5.38 0.71 -22.24
C ILE A 303 -5.88 0.11 -20.92
N ILE A 304 -6.90 -0.76 -20.94
CA ILE A 304 -7.36 -1.49 -19.76
C ILE A 304 -6.26 -2.42 -19.23
N GLU A 305 -5.53 -3.12 -20.10
CA GLU A 305 -4.40 -3.96 -19.70
C GLU A 305 -3.29 -3.16 -19.01
N LEU A 306 -2.93 -2.00 -19.56
CA LEU A 306 -1.93 -1.10 -18.98
C LEU A 306 -2.40 -0.49 -17.65
N SER A 307 -3.67 -0.09 -17.56
CA SER A 307 -4.28 0.39 -16.31
C SER A 307 -4.21 -0.67 -15.21
N ARG A 308 -4.47 -1.95 -15.55
CA ARG A 308 -4.38 -3.07 -14.60
C ARG A 308 -3.00 -3.24 -13.97
N ARG A 309 -1.93 -2.79 -14.64
CA ARG A 309 -0.58 -2.78 -14.05
C ARG A 309 -0.43 -1.81 -12.89
N LEU A 310 -1.39 -0.90 -12.69
CA LEU A 310 -1.47 0.05 -11.60
C LEU A 310 -2.48 -0.39 -10.51
N ARG A 311 -3.14 -1.55 -10.66
CA ARG A 311 -4.18 -2.01 -9.74
C ARG A 311 -3.68 -2.32 -8.33
N HIS A 312 -2.39 -2.64 -8.17
CA HIS A 312 -1.78 -2.77 -6.83
C HIS A 312 -1.88 -1.49 -6.03
N ARG A 313 -1.84 -0.34 -6.75
CA ARG A 313 -2.31 0.91 -6.21
C ARG A 313 -3.79 0.69 -5.94
N GLY A 314 -4.69 0.63 -6.93
CA GLY A 314 -6.15 0.69 -6.68
C GLY A 314 -7.02 -0.51 -6.99
N PRO A 315 -7.23 -1.45 -6.06
CA PRO A 315 -8.02 -2.64 -6.28
C PRO A 315 -9.46 -2.50 -5.78
N ASP A 316 -9.87 -1.38 -5.15
CA ASP A 316 -11.24 -1.23 -4.67
C ASP A 316 -12.22 -1.15 -5.84
N TRP A 317 -11.83 -0.43 -6.90
CA TRP A 317 -12.64 -0.25 -8.11
C TRP A 317 -11.77 0.15 -9.31
N SER A 318 -12.27 -0.08 -10.53
CA SER A 318 -11.64 0.42 -11.76
C SER A 318 -12.65 1.23 -12.58
N GLY A 319 -12.23 2.35 -13.13
CA GLY A 319 -13.04 3.21 -14.00
C GLY A 319 -12.32 3.53 -15.31
N LEU A 320 -13.11 3.72 -16.37
CA LEU A 320 -12.59 4.15 -17.68
C LEU A 320 -13.57 5.11 -18.34
N HIS A 321 -13.16 6.37 -18.49
CA HIS A 321 -13.82 7.31 -19.37
C HIS A 321 -13.19 7.23 -20.77
N CYS A 322 -14.04 7.25 -21.79
CA CYS A 322 -13.63 7.23 -23.18
C CYS A 322 -14.45 8.28 -23.91
N PHE A 323 -13.78 9.24 -24.53
CA PHE A 323 -14.38 10.27 -25.36
C PHE A 323 -13.56 10.36 -26.64
N GLU A 324 -14.11 9.82 -27.73
CA GLU A 324 -13.45 9.73 -29.03
C GLU A 324 -12.03 9.12 -28.96
N ASP A 325 -11.00 9.92 -29.16
CA ASP A 325 -9.58 9.58 -29.16
C ASP A 325 -8.88 9.74 -27.79
N CYS A 326 -9.66 10.02 -26.75
CA CYS A 326 -9.17 10.28 -25.40
C CYS A 326 -9.69 9.25 -24.38
N TYR A 327 -8.78 8.77 -23.54
CA TYR A 327 -9.05 7.79 -22.50
C TYR A 327 -8.53 8.27 -21.14
N LEU A 328 -9.36 8.17 -20.11
CA LEU A 328 -8.96 8.37 -18.71
C LEU A 328 -9.32 7.12 -17.92
N ALA A 329 -8.32 6.31 -17.60
CA ALA A 329 -8.44 5.14 -16.76
C ALA A 329 -8.04 5.47 -15.30
N HIS A 330 -8.71 4.81 -14.37
CA HIS A 330 -8.50 4.94 -12.94
C HIS A 330 -8.59 3.59 -12.25
N GLU A 331 -7.66 3.32 -11.35
CA GLU A 331 -7.70 2.23 -10.38
C GLU A 331 -7.83 2.89 -9.00
N ARG A 332 -8.86 2.57 -8.21
CA ARG A 332 -9.28 3.34 -7.04
C ARG A 332 -8.86 2.70 -5.72
N LEU A 333 -8.40 3.55 -4.79
CA LEU A 333 -8.59 3.38 -3.35
C LEU A 333 -9.68 4.29 -2.85
N ALA A 334 -10.68 3.70 -2.22
CA ALA A 334 -11.64 4.45 -1.46
C ALA A 334 -11.06 4.80 -0.07
N ILE A 335 -10.60 6.04 0.09
CA ILE A 335 -10.26 6.67 1.38
C ILE A 335 -11.38 7.62 1.84
N VAL A 336 -11.70 8.63 1.03
CA VAL A 336 -12.78 9.61 1.26
C VAL A 336 -13.96 9.29 0.35
N ASP A 337 -15.16 9.32 0.92
CA ASP A 337 -16.42 8.94 0.29
C ASP A 337 -16.33 7.61 -0.50
N PRO A 338 -16.17 6.47 0.21
CA PRO A 338 -16.07 5.17 -0.46
C PRO A 338 -17.25 4.84 -1.37
N THR A 339 -18.43 5.36 -1.08
CA THR A 339 -19.69 5.00 -1.75
C THR A 339 -19.96 5.72 -3.06
N SER A 340 -19.57 7.00 -3.20
CA SER A 340 -19.85 7.78 -4.42
C SER A 340 -18.63 8.37 -5.12
N GLY A 341 -17.44 8.33 -4.51
CA GLY A 341 -16.23 8.94 -5.07
C GLY A 341 -15.53 8.17 -6.20
N ASP A 342 -16.26 7.33 -6.95
CA ASP A 342 -15.71 6.58 -8.08
C ASP A 342 -15.22 7.52 -9.19
N GLN A 343 -14.07 7.19 -9.79
CA GLN A 343 -13.43 8.05 -10.78
C GLN A 343 -13.38 7.36 -12.17
N PRO A 344 -13.28 8.10 -13.28
CA PRO A 344 -13.14 9.57 -13.38
C PRO A 344 -14.31 10.37 -12.80
N LEU A 345 -14.03 11.52 -12.21
CA LEU A 345 -14.98 12.49 -11.67
C LEU A 345 -15.39 13.49 -12.75
N TYR A 346 -16.53 14.15 -12.57
CA TYR A 346 -17.12 15.01 -13.61
C TYR A 346 -17.71 16.28 -13.02
N ASN A 347 -17.80 17.33 -13.83
CA ASN A 347 -18.75 18.42 -13.58
C ASN A 347 -20.21 17.96 -13.84
N GLU A 348 -21.17 18.88 -13.71
CA GLU A 348 -22.60 18.60 -13.77
C GLU A 348 -23.04 18.05 -15.13
N ASP A 349 -22.64 18.68 -16.22
CA ASP A 349 -23.02 18.23 -17.56
C ASP A 349 -22.09 17.14 -18.13
N LYS A 350 -21.07 16.73 -17.35
CA LYS A 350 -20.03 15.76 -17.71
C LYS A 350 -19.19 16.19 -18.91
N THR A 351 -19.13 17.48 -19.21
CA THR A 351 -18.25 18.00 -20.24
C THR A 351 -16.80 18.10 -19.78
N ILE A 352 -16.57 18.19 -18.47
CA ILE A 352 -15.24 18.13 -17.84
C ILE A 352 -15.12 16.80 -17.10
N ALA A 353 -14.08 16.03 -17.41
CA ALA A 353 -13.77 14.74 -16.77
C ALA A 353 -12.36 14.77 -16.16
N VAL A 354 -12.18 14.29 -14.95
CA VAL A 354 -10.88 14.28 -14.26
C VAL A 354 -10.59 12.95 -13.57
N THR A 355 -9.37 12.46 -13.71
CA THR A 355 -8.83 11.31 -12.96
C THR A 355 -7.73 11.79 -12.02
N VAL A 356 -7.81 11.41 -10.76
CA VAL A 356 -6.98 11.95 -9.67
C VAL A 356 -6.40 10.82 -8.82
N ASN A 357 -5.11 10.91 -8.55
CA ASN A 357 -4.43 10.23 -7.47
C ASN A 357 -4.03 11.29 -6.45
N GLY A 358 -4.62 11.32 -5.26
CA GLY A 358 -4.30 12.35 -4.29
C GLY A 358 -5.41 12.63 -3.29
N GLU A 359 -5.14 13.62 -2.45
CA GLU A 359 -5.98 14.11 -1.37
C GLU A 359 -5.92 15.64 -1.33
N ILE A 360 -7.08 16.30 -1.43
CA ILE A 360 -7.26 17.75 -1.37
C ILE A 360 -7.78 18.13 0.02
N TYR A 361 -6.86 18.40 0.95
CA TYR A 361 -7.17 18.61 2.37
C TYR A 361 -8.06 19.84 2.63
N ASN A 362 -8.05 20.84 1.74
CA ASN A 362 -8.92 22.02 1.83
C ASN A 362 -10.23 21.91 1.03
N HIS A 363 -10.62 20.72 0.55
CA HIS A 363 -11.81 20.57 -0.31
C HIS A 363 -13.11 21.09 0.33
N LYS A 364 -13.31 20.95 1.65
CA LYS A 364 -14.49 21.47 2.35
C LYS A 364 -14.60 22.99 2.20
N ALA A 365 -13.48 23.72 2.38
CA ALA A 365 -13.43 25.17 2.22
C ALA A 365 -13.58 25.60 0.75
N LEU A 366 -13.04 24.83 -0.20
CA LEU A 366 -13.22 25.10 -1.64
C LEU A 366 -14.70 24.93 -2.06
N ARG A 367 -15.36 23.88 -1.58
CA ARG A 367 -16.80 23.61 -1.82
C ARG A 367 -17.69 24.75 -1.33
N GLU A 368 -17.35 25.38 -0.21
CA GLU A 368 -18.09 26.54 0.30
C GLU A 368 -18.05 27.76 -0.64
N ASN A 369 -17.03 27.87 -1.49
CA ASN A 369 -16.90 28.96 -2.46
C ASN A 369 -17.55 28.61 -3.82
N LEU A 370 -17.72 27.33 -4.14
CA LEU A 370 -18.29 26.82 -5.39
C LEU A 370 -19.82 26.62 -5.29
N LYS A 371 -20.54 27.62 -4.77
CA LYS A 371 -22.00 27.52 -4.52
C LYS A 371 -22.83 27.45 -5.80
N SER A 372 -22.26 27.86 -6.94
CA SER A 372 -22.82 27.71 -8.29
C SER A 372 -22.98 26.25 -8.69
N HIS A 373 -22.17 25.37 -8.08
CA HIS A 373 -22.01 24.00 -8.51
C HIS A 373 -22.79 22.99 -7.66
N GLN A 374 -23.22 21.92 -8.31
CA GLN A 374 -23.89 20.77 -7.71
C GLN A 374 -22.94 19.58 -7.68
N PHE A 375 -22.30 19.39 -6.52
CA PHE A 375 -21.47 18.22 -6.27
C PHE A 375 -22.32 16.94 -6.17
N ARG A 376 -21.84 15.90 -6.84
CA ARG A 376 -22.47 14.57 -6.91
C ARG A 376 -21.84 13.57 -5.95
N THR A 377 -20.65 13.86 -5.46
CA THR A 377 -19.89 12.99 -4.58
C THR A 377 -19.43 13.74 -3.33
N GLY A 378 -19.07 12.98 -2.30
CA GLY A 378 -18.32 13.47 -1.14
C GLY A 378 -16.81 13.47 -1.36
N SER A 379 -16.32 13.00 -2.51
CA SER A 379 -14.89 12.93 -2.84
C SER A 379 -14.24 14.30 -2.72
N ASP A 380 -13.12 14.37 -2.02
CA ASP A 380 -12.30 15.58 -1.90
C ASP A 380 -11.82 16.08 -3.27
N CYS A 381 -11.60 15.15 -4.21
CA CYS A 381 -11.07 15.42 -5.54
C CYS A 381 -12.08 16.04 -6.53
N GLU A 382 -13.39 15.98 -6.27
CA GLU A 382 -14.42 16.48 -7.22
C GLU A 382 -14.33 17.99 -7.44
N VAL A 383 -13.79 18.74 -6.45
CA VAL A 383 -13.57 20.18 -6.57
C VAL A 383 -12.72 20.57 -7.77
N ILE A 384 -11.86 19.68 -8.27
CA ILE A 384 -10.96 19.98 -9.39
C ILE A 384 -11.74 20.25 -10.69
N ALA A 385 -12.79 19.48 -10.98
CA ALA A 385 -13.58 19.67 -12.20
C ALA A 385 -14.29 21.04 -12.19
N HIS A 386 -14.88 21.41 -11.05
CA HIS A 386 -15.59 22.67 -10.87
C HIS A 386 -14.65 23.88 -10.80
N LEU A 387 -13.48 23.76 -10.14
CA LEU A 387 -12.47 24.82 -10.12
C LEU A 387 -11.93 25.13 -11.52
N TYR A 388 -11.70 24.10 -12.33
CA TYR A 388 -11.32 24.29 -13.74
C TYR A 388 -12.43 24.99 -14.53
N GLU A 389 -13.70 24.69 -14.25
CA GLU A 389 -14.84 25.35 -14.89
C GLU A 389 -14.93 26.85 -14.58
N GLU A 390 -14.70 27.27 -13.33
CA GLU A 390 -14.75 28.69 -12.94
C GLU A 390 -13.47 29.47 -13.26
N HIS A 391 -12.30 28.82 -13.18
CA HIS A 391 -11.00 29.51 -13.19
C HIS A 391 -10.06 29.11 -14.33
N GLY A 392 -10.46 28.17 -15.21
CA GLY A 392 -9.60 27.66 -16.27
C GLY A 392 -8.37 26.95 -15.73
N GLU A 393 -7.17 27.34 -16.17
CA GLU A 393 -5.92 26.65 -15.76
C GLU A 393 -5.27 27.23 -14.48
N GLU A 394 -5.78 28.34 -13.94
CA GLU A 394 -5.13 29.08 -12.84
C GLU A 394 -5.61 28.66 -11.42
N PHE A 395 -6.32 27.54 -11.29
CA PHE A 395 -6.82 27.08 -9.99
C PHE A 395 -5.83 26.20 -9.21
N VAL A 396 -4.78 25.67 -9.84
CA VAL A 396 -3.97 24.59 -9.24
C VAL A 396 -3.32 25.00 -7.91
N ASP A 397 -2.92 26.27 -7.76
CA ASP A 397 -2.32 26.75 -6.50
C ASP A 397 -3.35 26.91 -5.36
N MET A 398 -4.65 26.96 -5.69
CA MET A 398 -5.74 26.95 -4.69
C MET A 398 -5.85 25.60 -3.96
N LEU A 399 -5.30 24.53 -4.53
CA LEU A 399 -5.31 23.19 -3.94
C LEU A 399 -4.28 23.09 -2.80
N ASP A 400 -4.72 22.71 -1.61
CA ASP A 400 -3.87 22.33 -0.48
C ASP A 400 -3.93 20.81 -0.32
N GLY A 401 -2.93 20.10 -0.85
CA GLY A 401 -3.01 18.66 -1.01
C GLY A 401 -1.75 18.02 -1.57
N MET A 402 -1.78 16.68 -1.59
CA MET A 402 -0.87 15.87 -2.41
C MET A 402 -1.69 15.32 -3.56
N PHE A 403 -1.26 15.50 -4.81
CA PHE A 403 -2.07 15.11 -5.95
C PHE A 403 -1.25 14.97 -7.24
N ALA A 404 -1.75 14.10 -8.10
CA ALA A 404 -1.49 14.06 -9.52
C ALA A 404 -2.84 13.87 -10.22
N PHE A 405 -3.17 14.72 -11.19
CA PHE A 405 -4.41 14.57 -11.95
C PHE A 405 -4.23 14.80 -13.44
N VAL A 406 -5.16 14.26 -14.21
CA VAL A 406 -5.34 14.55 -15.63
C VAL A 406 -6.81 14.88 -15.85
N LEU A 407 -7.08 16.03 -16.47
CA LEU A 407 -8.41 16.55 -16.76
C LEU A 407 -8.57 16.71 -18.27
N LEU A 408 -9.72 16.29 -18.79
CA LEU A 408 -10.16 16.45 -20.16
C LEU A 408 -11.41 17.35 -20.20
N ASP A 409 -11.34 18.40 -21.01
CA ASP A 409 -12.48 19.23 -21.40
C ASP A 409 -12.98 18.78 -22.77
N THR A 410 -14.11 18.10 -22.79
CA THR A 410 -14.68 17.50 -24.01
C THR A 410 -15.29 18.53 -24.97
N ARG A 411 -15.49 19.78 -24.54
CA ARG A 411 -16.09 20.85 -25.36
C ARG A 411 -15.18 21.25 -26.51
N ASP A 412 -13.86 21.24 -26.26
CA ASP A 412 -12.83 21.61 -27.23
C ASP A 412 -11.66 20.61 -27.29
N LYS A 413 -11.81 19.45 -26.62
CA LYS A 413 -10.80 18.39 -26.48
C LYS A 413 -9.48 18.86 -25.87
N SER A 414 -9.49 19.98 -25.15
CA SER A 414 -8.32 20.39 -24.38
C SER A 414 -8.15 19.54 -23.14
N PHE A 415 -6.92 19.42 -22.68
CA PHE A 415 -6.60 18.66 -21.50
C PHE A 415 -5.45 19.31 -20.75
N ILE A 416 -5.49 19.12 -19.43
CA ILE A 416 -4.42 19.53 -18.53
C ILE A 416 -4.00 18.37 -17.64
N ALA A 417 -2.76 18.37 -17.22
CA ALA A 417 -2.28 17.50 -16.15
C ALA A 417 -1.52 18.34 -15.14
N ALA A 418 -1.64 18.05 -13.85
CA ALA A 418 -0.87 18.76 -12.84
C ALA A 418 -0.40 17.81 -11.73
N ARG A 419 0.72 18.18 -11.11
CA ARG A 419 1.33 17.45 -10.00
C ARG A 419 1.60 18.42 -8.85
N ASP A 420 1.40 17.94 -7.62
CA ASP A 420 1.55 18.71 -6.38
C ASP A 420 2.92 19.38 -6.24
N ALA A 421 2.98 20.37 -5.34
CA ALA A 421 4.07 21.29 -5.14
C ALA A 421 5.47 20.63 -5.02
N ILE A 422 5.54 19.50 -4.31
CA ILE A 422 6.79 18.80 -3.96
C ILE A 422 6.97 17.50 -4.76
N GLY A 423 5.88 16.97 -5.34
CA GLY A 423 5.87 15.72 -6.08
C GLY A 423 5.70 14.52 -5.16
N ILE A 424 4.92 14.69 -4.09
CA ILE A 424 4.56 13.63 -3.14
C ILE A 424 3.86 12.48 -3.88
N THR A 425 2.95 12.81 -4.80
CA THR A 425 2.29 11.84 -5.66
C THR A 425 3.08 11.66 -6.95
N PRO A 426 3.37 10.43 -7.40
CA PRO A 426 4.10 10.19 -8.65
C PRO A 426 3.20 10.42 -9.87
N LEU A 427 3.81 10.99 -10.91
CA LEU A 427 3.22 11.14 -12.24
C LEU A 427 4.35 11.13 -13.28
N TYR A 428 4.07 10.49 -14.40
CA TYR A 428 4.93 10.43 -15.58
C TYR A 428 4.16 10.95 -16.79
N ILE A 429 4.88 11.53 -17.74
CA ILE A 429 4.37 11.93 -19.06
C ILE A 429 5.15 11.19 -20.14
N GLY A 430 4.47 10.70 -21.18
CA GLY A 430 5.07 10.00 -22.30
C GLY A 430 4.39 10.32 -23.63
N TRP A 431 5.03 9.88 -24.71
CA TRP A 431 4.54 10.11 -26.07
C TRP A 431 4.49 8.80 -26.86
N GLY A 432 3.33 8.52 -27.44
CA GLY A 432 3.12 7.41 -28.36
C GLY A 432 3.66 7.73 -29.76
N LEU A 433 3.97 6.69 -30.54
CA LEU A 433 4.44 6.84 -31.92
C LEU A 433 3.42 7.50 -32.87
N ASP A 434 2.14 7.45 -32.50
CA ASP A 434 1.04 8.11 -33.20
C ASP A 434 0.90 9.60 -32.82
N GLY A 435 1.77 10.13 -31.96
CA GLY A 435 1.73 11.51 -31.47
C GLY A 435 0.84 11.72 -30.24
N SER A 436 0.19 10.67 -29.73
CA SER A 436 -0.63 10.77 -28.52
C SER A 436 0.20 11.10 -27.28
N VAL A 437 -0.40 11.85 -26.34
CA VAL A 437 0.22 12.23 -25.07
C VAL A 437 -0.34 11.34 -23.96
N TRP A 438 0.56 10.77 -23.17
CA TRP A 438 0.24 9.79 -22.14
C TRP A 438 0.63 10.32 -20.78
N PHE A 439 -0.16 9.98 -19.77
CA PHE A 439 0.14 10.26 -18.37
C PHE A 439 -0.12 9.02 -17.53
N ALA A 440 0.75 8.70 -16.58
CA ALA A 440 0.51 7.59 -15.66
C ALA A 440 1.15 7.79 -14.29
N SER A 441 0.57 7.20 -13.24
CA SER A 441 1.17 7.23 -11.89
C SER A 441 2.53 6.53 -11.82
N GLU A 442 2.77 5.49 -12.64
CA GLU A 442 3.99 4.69 -12.63
C GLU A 442 4.44 4.40 -14.08
N MET A 443 5.75 4.39 -14.33
CA MET A 443 6.29 4.26 -15.68
C MET A 443 6.01 2.88 -16.30
N LYS A 444 5.74 1.84 -15.50
CA LYS A 444 5.34 0.50 -15.96
C LYS A 444 4.06 0.47 -16.82
N ALA A 445 3.22 1.50 -16.73
CA ALA A 445 2.04 1.67 -17.58
C ALA A 445 2.34 2.41 -18.90
N LEU A 446 3.53 3.01 -19.03
CA LEU A 446 3.99 3.74 -20.23
C LEU A 446 5.08 2.99 -20.98
N SER A 447 5.90 2.22 -20.28
CA SER A 447 7.19 1.70 -20.74
C SER A 447 7.10 0.89 -22.03
N ASP A 448 6.00 0.20 -22.30
CA ASP A 448 5.88 -0.62 -23.51
C ASP A 448 5.52 0.24 -24.74
N ASP A 449 4.56 1.17 -24.57
CA ASP A 449 3.87 1.86 -25.66
C ASP A 449 4.37 3.30 -25.92
N CYS A 450 5.13 3.88 -24.98
CA CYS A 450 5.81 5.16 -25.17
C CYS A 450 7.29 4.95 -25.51
N GLU A 451 7.75 5.59 -26.59
CA GLU A 451 9.18 5.57 -26.96
C GLU A 451 9.99 6.52 -26.06
N GLN A 452 9.40 7.67 -25.74
CA GLN A 452 9.94 8.66 -24.81
C GLN A 452 8.95 8.89 -23.67
N PHE A 453 9.47 8.98 -22.46
CA PHE A 453 8.72 9.39 -21.28
C PHE A 453 9.67 9.94 -20.22
N MET A 454 9.12 10.72 -19.30
CA MET A 454 9.87 11.31 -18.20
C MET A 454 8.99 11.45 -16.95
N CYS A 455 9.62 11.63 -15.80
CA CYS A 455 8.93 12.07 -14.60
C CYS A 455 8.24 13.42 -14.88
N PHE A 456 6.93 13.50 -14.64
CA PHE A 456 6.22 14.77 -14.69
C PHE A 456 6.73 15.66 -13.55
N PRO A 457 7.22 16.88 -13.81
CA PRO A 457 7.93 17.65 -12.79
C PRO A 457 7.00 18.13 -11.66
N PRO A 458 7.46 18.13 -10.39
CA PRO A 458 6.69 18.66 -9.26
C PRO A 458 6.32 20.13 -9.41
N GLY A 459 5.14 20.53 -8.92
CA GLY A 459 4.68 21.92 -8.94
C GLY A 459 4.47 22.48 -10.34
N HIS A 460 4.18 21.61 -11.31
CA HIS A 460 3.89 22.00 -12.70
C HIS A 460 2.49 21.60 -13.13
N ILE A 461 2.04 22.30 -14.18
CA ILE A 461 0.89 21.99 -15.00
C ILE A 461 1.38 21.78 -16.44
N TYR A 462 0.78 20.84 -17.17
CA TYR A 462 0.87 20.70 -18.61
C TYR A 462 -0.45 21.15 -19.23
N SER A 463 -0.41 21.94 -20.29
CA SER A 463 -1.60 22.38 -21.03
C SER A 463 -1.50 21.97 -22.50
N SER A 464 -2.57 21.36 -23.03
CA SER A 464 -2.67 21.10 -24.47
C SER A 464 -3.01 22.35 -25.28
N LYS A 465 -3.65 23.36 -24.66
CA LYS A 465 -3.99 24.64 -25.31
C LYS A 465 -2.78 25.55 -25.46
N GLN A 466 -2.06 25.75 -24.36
CA GLN A 466 -0.88 26.62 -24.34
C GLN A 466 0.36 25.90 -24.87
N GLY A 467 0.35 24.56 -24.83
CA GLY A 467 1.48 23.71 -25.20
C GLY A 467 2.55 23.73 -24.11
N GLY A 468 2.84 22.56 -23.53
CA GLY A 468 4.02 22.37 -22.69
C GLY A 468 3.78 22.54 -21.19
N LEU A 469 4.91 22.56 -20.47
CA LEU A 469 4.97 22.54 -19.00
C LEU A 469 5.18 23.95 -18.44
N ARG A 470 4.37 24.32 -17.45
CA ARG A 470 4.50 25.58 -16.70
C ARG A 470 4.55 25.29 -15.20
N ARG A 471 5.45 25.96 -14.49
CA ARG A 471 5.56 25.85 -13.04
C ARG A 471 4.54 26.78 -12.36
N TRP A 472 3.66 26.23 -11.53
CA TRP A 472 2.67 27.00 -10.75
C TRP A 472 3.14 27.28 -9.31
N TYR A 473 4.04 26.46 -8.76
CA TYR A 473 4.51 26.61 -7.37
C TYR A 473 5.91 27.24 -7.27
N ASN A 474 5.98 28.50 -6.82
CA ASN A 474 7.23 29.29 -6.80
C ASN A 474 7.46 29.99 -5.43
N PRO A 475 7.66 29.23 -4.34
CA PRO A 475 7.93 29.83 -3.03
C PRO A 475 9.34 30.43 -2.95
N PRO A 476 9.61 31.37 -2.02
CA PRO A 476 10.91 32.05 -1.93
C PRO A 476 12.13 31.12 -1.77
N TRP A 477 11.97 30.00 -1.06
CA TRP A 477 13.04 29.00 -0.89
C TRP A 477 13.39 28.28 -2.19
N PHE A 478 12.50 28.25 -3.19
CA PHE A 478 12.79 27.60 -4.47
C PHE A 478 13.86 28.36 -5.25
N SER A 479 13.93 29.68 -5.11
CA SER A 479 15.01 30.52 -5.64
C SER A 479 16.28 30.53 -4.78
N GLU A 480 16.36 29.68 -3.75
CA GLU A 480 17.55 29.49 -2.89
C GLU A 480 17.99 30.79 -2.18
N LEU A 481 17.05 31.72 -2.01
CA LEU A 481 17.29 32.96 -1.26
C LEU A 481 17.43 32.64 0.22
N VAL A 482 18.65 32.82 0.75
CA VAL A 482 18.94 32.59 2.17
C VAL A 482 18.09 33.51 3.03
N PRO A 483 17.20 32.98 3.86
CA PRO A 483 16.28 33.79 4.63
C PRO A 483 16.93 34.28 5.93
N SER A 484 16.26 35.21 6.60
CA SER A 484 16.73 35.85 7.85
C SER A 484 15.64 35.94 8.92
N THR A 485 14.51 35.25 8.76
CA THR A 485 13.41 35.30 9.73
C THR A 485 13.84 34.68 11.06
N PRO A 486 13.64 35.36 12.21
CA PRO A 486 13.94 34.78 13.52
C PRO A 486 13.17 33.48 13.78
N TYR A 487 13.78 32.56 14.52
CA TYR A 487 13.13 31.31 14.92
C TYR A 487 12.06 31.56 15.99
N ASP A 488 10.84 31.09 15.73
CA ASP A 488 9.72 31.05 16.68
C ASP A 488 9.29 29.59 16.91
N PRO A 489 9.52 29.02 18.12
CA PRO A 489 9.14 27.63 18.43
C PRO A 489 7.64 27.37 18.31
N LEU A 490 6.79 28.33 18.71
CA LEU A 490 5.35 28.14 18.71
C LEU A 490 4.78 28.18 17.30
N LEU A 491 5.33 29.04 16.43
CA LEU A 491 4.93 29.06 15.03
C LEU A 491 5.26 27.72 14.34
N VAL A 492 6.45 27.16 14.58
CA VAL A 492 6.85 25.83 14.07
C VAL A 492 5.90 24.75 14.58
N ARG A 493 5.68 24.70 15.90
CA ARG A 493 4.77 23.71 16.53
C ARG A 493 3.36 23.81 15.96
N ASN A 494 2.74 24.99 16.01
CA ASN A 494 1.36 25.19 15.60
C ASN A 494 1.14 24.89 14.11
N THR A 495 2.10 25.25 13.26
CA THR A 495 1.99 24.99 11.82
C THR A 495 2.14 23.50 11.52
N PHE A 496 3.03 22.80 12.24
CA PHE A 496 3.14 21.34 12.13
C PHE A 496 1.88 20.63 12.62
N GLU A 497 1.31 21.06 13.75
CA GLU A 497 0.06 20.50 14.26
C GLU A 497 -1.07 20.64 13.24
N LYS A 498 -1.24 21.83 12.65
CA LYS A 498 -2.19 22.05 11.56
C LYS A 498 -1.94 21.10 10.38
N ALA A 499 -0.69 20.92 9.98
CA ALA A 499 -0.33 20.03 8.88
C ALA A 499 -0.73 18.56 9.18
N VAL A 500 -0.56 18.09 10.41
CA VAL A 500 -1.00 16.75 10.84
C VAL A 500 -2.53 16.66 10.87
N ILE A 501 -3.20 17.65 11.48
CA ILE A 501 -4.67 17.67 11.63
C ILE A 501 -5.38 17.62 10.26
N LYS A 502 -4.93 18.43 9.28
CA LYS A 502 -5.46 18.42 7.90
C LYS A 502 -5.43 17.02 7.27
N ARG A 503 -4.42 16.21 7.62
CA ARG A 503 -4.18 14.87 7.07
C ARG A 503 -4.92 13.75 7.81
N LEU A 504 -5.67 14.07 8.87
CA LEU A 504 -6.58 13.12 9.53
C LEU A 504 -7.92 12.94 8.78
N MET A 505 -8.11 13.64 7.65
CA MET A 505 -9.27 13.51 6.77
C MET A 505 -9.39 12.09 6.19
N THR A 506 -10.30 11.25 6.69
CA THR A 506 -10.47 9.88 6.18
C THR A 506 -11.81 9.28 6.61
N ASP A 507 -12.40 8.43 5.75
CA ASP A 507 -13.59 7.61 6.07
C ASP A 507 -13.24 6.13 6.30
N VAL A 508 -11.94 5.80 6.44
CA VAL A 508 -11.45 4.43 6.58
C VAL A 508 -10.40 4.30 7.69
N PRO A 509 -10.11 3.08 8.18
CA PRO A 509 -9.07 2.87 9.19
C PRO A 509 -7.69 3.33 8.72
N PHE A 510 -7.01 4.08 9.59
CA PHE A 510 -5.67 4.59 9.35
C PHE A 510 -4.71 4.26 10.51
N GLY A 511 -3.42 4.48 10.32
CA GLY A 511 -2.41 4.39 11.37
C GLY A 511 -1.22 5.31 11.17
N VAL A 512 -0.13 5.07 11.91
CA VAL A 512 1.10 5.85 11.81
C VAL A 512 2.31 4.91 11.73
N LEU A 513 3.25 5.20 10.83
CA LEU A 513 4.55 4.54 10.81
C LEU A 513 5.40 5.11 11.95
N LEU A 514 5.87 4.26 12.87
CA LEU A 514 6.55 4.65 14.09
C LEU A 514 7.88 3.91 14.25
N SER A 515 8.98 4.51 13.79
CA SER A 515 10.33 3.95 13.95
C SER A 515 10.94 4.25 15.33
N GLY A 516 10.30 5.12 16.12
CA GLY A 516 10.87 5.67 17.36
C GLY A 516 11.94 6.74 17.15
N GLY A 517 12.23 7.12 15.90
CA GLY A 517 12.97 8.34 15.59
C GLY A 517 12.13 9.59 15.86
N LEU A 518 12.78 10.76 15.96
CA LEU A 518 12.14 12.05 16.27
C LEU A 518 10.88 12.28 15.41
N ASP A 519 11.01 12.14 14.10
CA ASP A 519 10.04 12.66 13.14
C ASP A 519 8.72 11.88 13.18
N SER A 520 8.80 10.55 13.06
CA SER A 520 7.62 9.68 13.17
C SER A 520 6.97 9.75 14.56
N SER A 521 7.79 9.96 15.60
CA SER A 521 7.29 10.05 16.99
C SER A 521 6.49 11.33 17.20
N LEU A 522 6.95 12.46 16.65
CA LEU A 522 6.19 13.71 16.67
C LEU A 522 4.88 13.59 15.88
N VAL A 523 4.91 12.98 14.69
CA VAL A 523 3.68 12.71 13.92
C VAL A 523 2.69 11.89 14.73
N ALA A 524 3.13 10.78 15.35
CA ALA A 524 2.28 9.92 16.17
C ALA A 524 1.71 10.65 17.40
N SER A 525 2.54 11.43 18.11
CA SER A 525 2.15 12.19 19.29
C SER A 525 1.09 13.25 18.96
N VAL A 526 1.31 14.03 17.89
CA VAL A 526 0.36 15.04 17.44
C VAL A 526 -0.93 14.38 16.94
N ALA A 527 -0.83 13.33 16.11
CA ALA A 527 -2.01 12.62 15.61
C ALA A 527 -2.88 12.11 16.76
N LEU A 528 -2.27 11.50 17.79
CA LEU A 528 -2.98 11.01 18.97
C LEU A 528 -3.71 12.13 19.73
N ARG A 529 -3.04 13.27 19.98
CA ARG A 529 -3.63 14.41 20.71
C ARG A 529 -4.88 14.98 20.04
N HIS A 530 -4.99 14.85 18.73
CA HIS A 530 -6.10 15.37 17.93
C HIS A 530 -7.07 14.28 17.47
N LEU A 531 -6.75 13.00 17.65
CA LEU A 531 -7.57 11.88 17.21
C LEU A 531 -8.94 11.89 17.86
N GLU A 532 -9.04 12.06 19.18
CA GLU A 532 -10.33 12.06 19.91
C GLU A 532 -11.34 13.09 19.37
N LYS A 533 -10.86 14.19 18.78
CA LYS A 533 -11.69 15.26 18.22
C LYS A 533 -12.00 15.09 16.73
N SER A 534 -11.47 14.04 16.09
CA SER A 534 -11.61 13.81 14.65
C SER A 534 -12.85 12.98 14.31
N GLU A 535 -13.40 13.19 13.11
CA GLU A 535 -14.50 12.37 12.56
C GLU A 535 -14.12 10.87 12.51
N ALA A 536 -12.83 10.58 12.26
CA ALA A 536 -12.29 9.22 12.21
C ALA A 536 -12.40 8.46 13.55
N ALA A 537 -12.18 9.13 14.70
CA ALA A 537 -12.30 8.48 16.00
C ALA A 537 -13.73 8.09 16.34
N CYS A 538 -14.72 8.89 15.91
CA CYS A 538 -16.13 8.57 16.09
C CYS A 538 -16.53 7.30 15.31
N GLN A 539 -15.91 7.03 14.17
CA GLN A 539 -16.22 5.89 13.32
C GLN A 539 -15.42 4.63 13.66
N TRP A 540 -14.12 4.78 13.96
CA TRP A 540 -13.16 3.66 14.04
C TRP A 540 -12.52 3.49 15.44
N GLY A 541 -12.90 4.33 16.40
CA GLY A 541 -12.37 4.34 17.76
C GLY A 541 -11.19 5.30 17.96
N SER A 542 -10.94 5.66 19.21
CA SER A 542 -9.92 6.66 19.60
C SER A 542 -8.52 6.09 19.79
N LYS A 543 -8.32 4.77 19.67
CA LYS A 543 -7.01 4.16 19.89
C LYS A 543 -6.20 4.17 18.59
N LEU A 544 -5.12 4.95 18.56
CA LEU A 544 -4.23 5.04 17.40
C LEU A 544 -3.44 3.74 17.18
N HIS A 545 -3.42 3.25 15.95
CA HIS A 545 -2.60 2.11 15.54
C HIS A 545 -1.23 2.58 15.02
N THR A 546 -0.15 1.98 15.50
CA THR A 546 1.22 2.32 15.11
C THR A 546 1.98 1.10 14.60
N PHE A 547 2.80 1.28 13.58
CA PHE A 547 3.50 0.20 12.88
C PHE A 547 5.01 0.45 12.84
N CYS A 548 5.79 -0.54 13.24
CA CYS A 548 7.25 -0.53 13.11
C CYS A 548 7.70 -1.81 12.42
N ILE A 549 8.77 -1.76 11.63
CA ILE A 549 9.40 -2.93 11.03
C ILE A 549 10.91 -2.94 11.26
N GLY A 550 11.46 -4.12 11.49
CA GLY A 550 12.90 -4.31 11.66
C GLY A 550 13.27 -5.78 11.71
N LEU A 551 14.57 -6.04 11.65
CA LEU A 551 15.14 -7.31 12.07
C LEU A 551 14.96 -7.47 13.58
N LYS A 552 14.90 -8.71 14.06
CA LYS A 552 14.73 -8.99 15.48
C LYS A 552 15.82 -8.31 16.31
N GLY A 553 15.40 -7.48 17.27
CA GLY A 553 16.30 -6.73 18.16
C GLY A 553 16.88 -5.45 17.54
N SER A 554 16.34 -4.96 16.41
CA SER A 554 16.85 -3.74 15.80
C SER A 554 16.63 -2.49 16.68
N PRO A 555 17.47 -1.45 16.53
CA PRO A 555 17.31 -0.19 17.26
C PRO A 555 15.95 0.47 17.08
N ASP A 556 15.36 0.39 15.88
CA ASP A 556 14.06 0.99 15.57
C ASP A 556 12.91 0.25 16.28
N LEU A 557 12.94 -1.09 16.35
CA LEU A 557 11.90 -1.84 17.07
C LEU A 557 11.87 -1.47 18.56
N LYS A 558 13.05 -1.37 19.19
CA LYS A 558 13.17 -0.98 20.60
C LYS A 558 12.65 0.45 20.83
N ALA A 559 13.04 1.38 19.97
CA ALA A 559 12.62 2.78 20.05
C ALA A 559 11.12 2.96 19.80
N GLY A 560 10.60 2.31 18.77
CA GLY A 560 9.20 2.34 18.39
C GLY A 560 8.31 1.81 19.50
N ARG A 561 8.72 0.71 20.15
CA ARG A 561 8.04 0.16 21.33
C ARG A 561 7.98 1.17 22.47
N GLU A 562 9.11 1.78 22.81
CA GLU A 562 9.18 2.76 23.91
C GLU A 562 8.27 3.97 23.67
N VAL A 563 8.27 4.52 22.46
CA VAL A 563 7.37 5.63 22.11
C VAL A 563 5.92 5.18 22.10
N ALA A 564 5.64 3.98 21.61
CA ALA A 564 4.29 3.44 21.59
C ALA A 564 3.72 3.23 23.00
N ASP A 565 4.53 2.75 23.93
CA ASP A 565 4.16 2.55 25.33
C ASP A 565 3.91 3.89 26.02
N TYR A 566 4.77 4.89 25.78
CA TYR A 566 4.57 6.26 26.27
C TYR A 566 3.27 6.89 25.76
N LEU A 567 2.96 6.69 24.47
CA LEU A 567 1.77 7.23 23.82
C LEU A 567 0.51 6.35 24.05
N GLY A 568 0.63 5.15 24.61
CA GLY A 568 -0.51 4.24 24.80
C GLY A 568 -1.14 3.71 23.49
N THR A 569 -0.37 3.66 22.40
CA THR A 569 -0.88 3.26 21.08
C THR A 569 -1.08 1.75 20.95
N ARG A 570 -1.92 1.29 20.01
CA ARG A 570 -1.97 -0.12 19.61
C ARG A 570 -0.81 -0.40 18.66
N HIS A 571 0.30 -0.86 19.22
CA HIS A 571 1.55 -1.02 18.48
C HIS A 571 1.72 -2.40 17.85
N TYR A 572 2.07 -2.40 16.58
CA TYR A 572 2.40 -3.59 15.81
C TYR A 572 3.88 -3.57 15.45
N GLU A 573 4.61 -4.49 16.07
CA GLU A 573 6.03 -4.70 15.83
C GLU A 573 6.20 -5.83 14.82
N LEU A 574 6.61 -5.46 13.62
CA LEU A 574 6.68 -6.35 12.49
C LEU A 574 8.12 -6.80 12.27
N HIS A 575 8.31 -8.09 12.13
CA HIS A 575 9.62 -8.67 11.87
C HIS A 575 9.75 -9.13 10.42
N PHE A 576 10.94 -9.01 9.88
CA PHE A 576 11.36 -9.68 8.65
C PHE A 576 12.75 -10.29 8.86
N THR A 577 13.11 -11.24 8.00
CA THR A 577 14.46 -11.81 7.93
C THR A 577 15.22 -11.19 6.77
N VAL A 578 16.55 -11.29 6.79
CA VAL A 578 17.38 -10.87 5.65
C VAL A 578 16.96 -11.59 4.37
N GLN A 579 16.59 -12.88 4.46
CA GLN A 579 16.11 -13.64 3.30
C GLN A 579 14.76 -13.12 2.79
N ASP A 580 13.80 -12.81 3.66
CA ASP A 580 12.53 -12.18 3.25
C ASP A 580 12.77 -10.89 2.46
N GLY A 581 13.77 -10.11 2.89
CA GLY A 581 14.19 -8.89 2.21
C GLY A 581 14.80 -9.17 0.85
N ILE A 582 15.77 -10.09 0.76
CA ILE A 582 16.43 -10.49 -0.49
C ILE A 582 15.42 -11.01 -1.51
N ASP A 583 14.49 -11.87 -1.08
CA ASP A 583 13.46 -12.47 -1.93
C ASP A 583 12.49 -11.41 -2.49
N ALA A 584 12.33 -10.28 -1.79
CA ALA A 584 11.46 -9.18 -2.20
C ALA A 584 12.14 -8.16 -3.13
N ILE A 585 13.47 -8.16 -3.28
CA ILE A 585 14.21 -7.11 -4.02
C ILE A 585 13.70 -6.93 -5.45
N GLU A 586 13.41 -8.03 -6.14
CA GLU A 586 12.93 -7.97 -7.53
C GLU A 586 11.56 -7.25 -7.63
N GLU A 587 10.61 -7.60 -6.76
CA GLU A 587 9.30 -6.94 -6.69
C GLU A 587 9.44 -5.47 -6.26
N VAL A 588 10.32 -5.18 -5.30
CA VAL A 588 10.59 -3.81 -4.83
C VAL A 588 11.11 -2.95 -5.98
N ILE A 589 12.07 -3.43 -6.78
CA ILE A 589 12.60 -2.68 -7.93
C ILE A 589 11.50 -2.45 -8.98
N TYR A 590 10.66 -3.46 -9.25
CA TYR A 590 9.51 -3.32 -10.16
C TYR A 590 8.52 -2.24 -9.68
N HIS A 591 8.20 -2.23 -8.39
CA HIS A 591 7.23 -1.28 -7.84
C HIS A 591 7.79 0.14 -7.70
N VAL A 592 9.00 0.29 -7.17
CA VAL A 592 9.63 1.61 -6.92
C VAL A 592 10.15 2.23 -8.22
N GLU A 593 10.51 1.41 -9.21
CA GLU A 593 10.96 1.85 -10.53
C GLU A 593 12.29 2.62 -10.48
N THR A 594 13.24 2.12 -9.69
CA THR A 594 14.58 2.71 -9.55
C THR A 594 15.65 1.63 -9.38
N TYR A 595 16.90 1.99 -9.65
CA TYR A 595 18.09 1.20 -9.34
C TYR A 595 18.99 1.88 -8.29
N ASP A 596 18.53 2.97 -7.66
CA ASP A 596 19.28 3.63 -6.59
C ASP A 596 19.40 2.73 -5.34
N VAL A 597 20.63 2.51 -4.90
CA VAL A 597 20.97 1.60 -3.80
C VAL A 597 20.31 2.02 -2.49
N THR A 598 20.37 3.30 -2.15
CA THR A 598 19.82 3.83 -0.90
C THR A 598 18.31 3.65 -0.86
N THR A 599 17.65 3.99 -1.96
CA THR A 599 16.21 3.89 -2.12
C THR A 599 15.77 2.44 -2.04
N ILE A 600 16.43 1.49 -2.70
CA ILE A 600 16.07 0.05 -2.65
C ILE A 600 16.26 -0.53 -1.23
N ARG A 601 17.39 -0.23 -0.58
CA ARG A 601 17.68 -0.65 0.80
C ARG A 601 16.57 -0.23 1.77
N ALA A 602 16.11 1.02 1.66
CA ALA A 602 15.07 1.58 2.53
C ALA A 602 13.64 1.20 2.09
N SER A 603 13.41 0.99 0.79
CA SER A 603 12.09 0.62 0.26
C SER A 603 11.69 -0.80 0.63
N THR A 604 12.66 -1.72 0.74
CA THR A 604 12.37 -3.14 0.98
C THR A 604 11.66 -3.40 2.32
N PRO A 605 12.14 -2.90 3.47
CA PRO A 605 11.39 -3.01 4.72
C PRO A 605 10.04 -2.29 4.66
N MET A 606 9.98 -1.11 4.03
CA MET A 606 8.72 -0.37 3.90
C MET A 606 7.67 -1.14 3.09
N PHE A 607 8.07 -1.76 1.98
CA PHE A 607 7.24 -2.62 1.16
C PHE A 607 6.70 -3.82 1.96
N LEU A 608 7.57 -4.52 2.69
CA LEU A 608 7.18 -5.66 3.52
C LEU A 608 6.25 -5.26 4.68
N MET A 609 6.49 -4.09 5.27
CA MET A 609 5.64 -3.51 6.31
C MET A 609 4.25 -3.19 5.74
N SER A 610 4.17 -2.52 4.60
CA SER A 610 2.91 -2.17 3.95
C SER A 610 2.08 -3.40 3.61
N ARG A 611 2.70 -4.51 3.19
CA ARG A 611 1.99 -5.80 3.00
C ARG A 611 1.26 -6.25 4.27
N LYS A 612 1.90 -6.12 5.44
CA LYS A 612 1.31 -6.52 6.73
C LYS A 612 0.28 -5.51 7.21
N ILE A 613 0.56 -4.21 7.12
CA ILE A 613 -0.41 -3.14 7.42
C ILE A 613 -1.70 -3.39 6.64
N LYS A 614 -1.53 -3.74 5.37
CA LYS A 614 -2.65 -4.02 4.50
C LYS A 614 -3.52 -5.19 4.99
N SER A 615 -2.87 -6.29 5.39
CA SER A 615 -3.58 -7.47 5.92
C SER A 615 -4.38 -7.20 7.19
N LEU A 616 -4.08 -6.10 7.90
CA LEU A 616 -4.81 -5.64 9.09
C LEU A 616 -5.99 -4.71 8.76
N GLY A 617 -6.29 -4.48 7.48
CA GLY A 617 -7.41 -3.65 7.03
C GLY A 617 -7.13 -2.14 7.04
N VAL A 618 -5.90 -1.71 7.33
CA VAL A 618 -5.50 -0.30 7.29
C VAL A 618 -5.22 0.12 5.85
N LYS A 619 -5.79 1.26 5.45
CA LYS A 619 -5.67 1.79 4.08
C LYS A 619 -4.81 3.05 3.99
N MET A 620 -4.62 3.77 5.09
CA MET A 620 -3.85 5.01 5.14
C MET A 620 -2.90 5.02 6.33
N VAL A 621 -1.71 5.56 6.15
CA VAL A 621 -0.74 5.80 7.22
C VAL A 621 -0.14 7.19 7.13
N LEU A 622 0.11 7.79 8.29
CA LEU A 622 0.97 8.98 8.40
C LEU A 622 2.43 8.56 8.53
N SER A 623 3.34 9.33 7.92
CA SER A 623 4.78 9.12 7.95
C SER A 623 5.55 10.42 8.24
N GLY A 624 6.78 10.28 8.75
CA GLY A 624 7.68 11.39 9.12
C GLY A 624 8.62 11.87 8.01
N GLU A 625 8.45 11.42 6.77
CA GLU A 625 9.32 11.79 5.63
C GLU A 625 9.31 13.29 5.37
N GLY A 626 10.45 13.82 4.90
CA GLY A 626 10.63 15.24 4.59
C GLY A 626 11.24 16.08 5.71
N SER A 627 11.19 15.59 6.96
CA SER A 627 11.73 16.33 8.11
C SER A 627 13.25 16.53 8.00
N ASP A 628 13.98 15.47 7.63
CA ASP A 628 15.44 15.50 7.49
C ASP A 628 15.88 16.52 6.40
N GLU A 629 15.14 16.60 5.29
CA GLU A 629 15.41 17.53 4.19
C GLU A 629 15.14 18.98 4.54
N ILE A 630 14.09 19.25 5.32
CA ILE A 630 13.68 20.62 5.68
C ILE A 630 14.58 21.20 6.78
N PHE A 631 15.01 20.36 7.72
CA PHE A 631 15.72 20.78 8.93
C PHE A 631 17.20 20.41 8.97
N GLY A 632 17.74 19.83 7.90
CA GLY A 632 19.14 19.36 7.83
C GLY A 632 19.43 18.29 8.87
N GLY A 633 18.63 17.23 8.84
CA GLY A 633 18.63 16.16 9.83
C GLY A 633 19.61 15.03 9.58
N TYR A 634 20.11 14.89 8.35
CA TYR A 634 21.12 13.91 8.02
C TYR A 634 22.45 14.25 8.69
N LEU A 635 23.19 13.22 9.15
CA LEU A 635 24.44 13.42 9.88
C LEU A 635 25.50 14.20 9.11
N TYR A 636 25.44 14.20 7.76
CA TYR A 636 26.36 14.96 6.94
C TYR A 636 26.20 16.49 7.09
N PHE A 637 25.03 16.98 7.52
CA PHE A 637 24.82 18.40 7.80
C PHE A 637 25.66 18.93 8.96
N HIS A 638 26.22 18.06 9.82
CA HIS A 638 27.20 18.46 10.83
C HIS A 638 28.45 19.10 10.22
N LYS A 639 28.73 18.81 8.94
CA LYS A 639 29.88 19.33 8.20
C LYS A 639 29.52 20.49 7.28
N ALA A 640 28.28 20.97 7.31
CA ALA A 640 27.89 22.13 6.53
C ALA A 640 28.76 23.34 6.91
N PRO A 641 29.48 23.97 5.96
CA PRO A 641 30.52 24.94 6.29
C PRO A 641 29.96 26.26 6.82
N ASN A 642 28.73 26.61 6.43
CA ASN A 642 28.05 27.83 6.83
C ASN A 642 26.53 27.72 6.56
N LYS A 643 25.77 28.70 7.06
CA LYS A 643 24.31 28.74 6.95
C LYS A 643 23.78 28.82 5.51
N LYS A 644 24.55 29.41 4.58
CA LYS A 644 24.18 29.51 3.17
C LYS A 644 24.22 28.12 2.52
N GLU A 645 25.35 27.42 2.63
CA GLU A 645 25.50 26.06 2.09
C GLU A 645 24.51 25.08 2.72
N PHE A 646 24.23 25.22 4.03
CA PHE A 646 23.17 24.47 4.70
C PHE A 646 21.80 24.68 4.04
N HIS A 647 21.42 25.93 3.77
CA HIS A 647 20.13 26.26 3.15
C HIS A 647 20.03 25.84 1.69
N GLU A 648 21.08 26.09 0.89
CA GLU A 648 21.12 25.65 -0.50
C GLU A 648 20.99 24.12 -0.60
N GLU A 649 21.61 23.39 0.33
CA GLU A 649 21.44 21.95 0.42
C GLU A 649 20.02 21.51 0.80
N THR A 650 19.39 22.11 1.81
CA THR A 650 17.99 21.78 2.15
C THR A 650 17.05 22.09 0.98
N CYS A 651 17.26 23.20 0.27
CA CYS A 651 16.51 23.54 -0.94
C CYS A 651 16.69 22.49 -2.05
N ARG A 652 17.92 22.03 -2.32
CA ARG A 652 18.17 20.97 -3.31
C ARG A 652 17.54 19.64 -2.91
N LYS A 653 17.67 19.27 -1.64
CA LYS A 653 17.04 18.06 -1.11
C LYS A 653 15.53 18.09 -1.27
N ILE A 654 14.86 19.20 -0.92
CA ILE A 654 13.41 19.37 -1.11
C ILE A 654 13.03 19.28 -2.60
N LYS A 655 13.79 19.94 -3.49
CA LYS A 655 13.55 19.88 -4.95
C LYS A 655 13.66 18.46 -5.51
N ALA A 656 14.53 17.63 -4.93
CA ALA A 656 14.79 16.27 -5.41
C ALA A 656 13.99 15.17 -4.69
N LEU A 657 13.26 15.50 -3.61
CA LEU A 657 12.48 14.55 -2.80
C LEU A 657 11.62 13.58 -3.64
N HIS A 658 11.02 14.10 -4.72
CA HIS A 658 10.17 13.33 -5.63
C HIS A 658 10.86 12.14 -6.34
N GLN A 659 12.20 12.12 -6.35
CA GLN A 659 13.03 11.07 -6.95
C GLN A 659 13.56 10.08 -5.91
N TYR A 660 13.44 10.39 -4.62
CA TYR A 660 14.02 9.62 -3.51
C TYR A 660 12.94 9.26 -2.47
N ASP A 661 12.84 10.00 -1.37
CA ASP A 661 12.02 9.65 -0.22
C ASP A 661 10.52 9.68 -0.52
N CYS A 662 10.02 10.64 -1.30
CA CYS A 662 8.63 10.63 -1.76
C CYS A 662 8.37 9.45 -2.70
N LEU A 663 9.32 9.11 -3.58
CA LEU A 663 9.21 7.98 -4.50
C LEU A 663 9.08 6.68 -3.70
N ARG A 664 9.98 6.44 -2.75
CA ARG A 664 9.97 5.29 -1.85
C ARG A 664 8.69 5.24 -1.04
N ALA A 665 8.38 6.31 -0.32
CA ALA A 665 7.23 6.36 0.59
C ALA A 665 5.95 6.08 -0.17
N ASN A 666 5.74 6.75 -1.30
CA ASN A 666 4.53 6.55 -2.08
C ASN A 666 4.48 5.15 -2.72
N LYS A 667 5.51 4.74 -3.49
CA LYS A 667 5.45 3.50 -4.29
C LYS A 667 5.57 2.24 -3.45
N SER A 668 6.36 2.24 -2.38
CA SER A 668 6.50 1.06 -1.50
C SER A 668 5.20 0.77 -0.75
N THR A 669 4.52 1.82 -0.26
CA THR A 669 3.21 1.63 0.37
C THR A 669 2.13 1.36 -0.66
N SER A 670 2.15 2.05 -1.80
CA SER A 670 1.20 1.87 -2.91
C SER A 670 1.27 0.47 -3.54
N ALA A 671 2.39 -0.24 -3.44
CA ALA A 671 2.53 -1.63 -3.90
C ALA A 671 1.56 -2.61 -3.21
N TRP A 672 1.15 -2.26 -1.99
CA TRP A 672 0.17 -3.00 -1.21
C TRP A 672 -0.96 -2.05 -0.84
N GLY A 673 -1.39 -1.24 -1.81
CA GLY A 673 -1.65 0.19 -1.67
C GLY A 673 -2.26 0.72 -0.38
N VAL A 674 -1.35 0.94 0.55
CA VAL A 674 -1.57 1.80 1.68
C VAL A 674 -1.21 3.21 1.24
N GLU A 675 -2.09 4.18 1.49
CA GLU A 675 -1.80 5.60 1.29
C GLU A 675 -0.78 6.07 2.32
N ALA A 676 0.28 6.74 1.89
CA ALA A 676 1.22 7.40 2.80
C ALA A 676 1.02 8.92 2.77
N ARG A 677 0.71 9.50 3.92
CA ARG A 677 0.57 10.96 4.12
C ARG A 677 1.76 11.51 4.88
N VAL A 678 2.29 12.65 4.45
CA VAL A 678 3.56 13.21 4.91
C VAL A 678 3.38 14.65 5.41
N PRO A 679 3.05 14.86 6.71
CA PRO A 679 2.76 16.19 7.27
C PRO A 679 3.90 17.20 7.16
N PHE A 680 5.16 16.74 7.22
CA PHE A 680 6.32 17.62 7.04
C PHE A 680 6.37 18.27 5.66
N LEU A 681 5.71 17.69 4.64
CA LEU A 681 5.70 18.22 3.28
C LEU A 681 4.48 19.10 2.96
N ASP A 682 3.78 19.58 3.98
CA ASP A 682 2.71 20.56 3.84
C ASP A 682 3.23 21.90 3.32
N LYS A 683 2.52 22.52 2.35
CA LYS A 683 2.95 23.78 1.71
C LYS A 683 3.19 24.88 2.74
N GLU A 684 2.28 25.04 3.71
CA GLU A 684 2.36 26.06 4.75
C GLU A 684 3.51 25.76 5.71
N PHE A 685 3.64 24.51 6.14
CA PHE A 685 4.72 24.10 7.03
C PHE A 685 6.12 24.24 6.41
N ILE A 686 6.30 23.82 5.15
CA ILE A 686 7.56 24.03 4.41
C ILE A 686 7.87 25.52 4.36
N ASN A 687 6.92 26.37 4.01
CA ASN A 687 7.15 27.82 3.90
C ASN A 687 7.59 28.44 5.23
N VAL A 688 6.94 28.06 6.34
CA VAL A 688 7.35 28.48 7.69
C VAL A 688 8.75 27.97 8.00
N ALA A 689 8.98 26.66 7.89
CA ALA A 689 10.25 26.05 8.25
C ALA A 689 11.41 26.57 7.40
N MET A 690 11.19 26.79 6.09
CA MET A 690 12.20 27.27 5.15
C MET A 690 12.40 28.78 5.18
N SER A 691 11.59 29.55 5.90
CA SER A 691 11.82 30.97 6.14
C SER A 691 12.72 31.26 7.35
N ILE A 692 12.90 30.30 8.25
CA ILE A 692 13.77 30.45 9.43
C ILE A 692 15.22 30.70 8.98
N ASP A 693 15.90 31.69 9.58
CA ASP A 693 17.33 31.94 9.36
C ASP A 693 18.09 30.62 9.59
N PRO A 694 18.81 30.08 8.59
CA PRO A 694 19.44 28.77 8.69
C PRO A 694 20.50 28.69 9.80
N GLU A 695 20.98 29.81 10.33
CA GLU A 695 21.84 29.85 11.52
C GLU A 695 21.19 29.13 12.73
N TRP A 696 19.86 29.16 12.84
CA TRP A 696 19.15 28.42 13.90
C TRP A 696 19.11 26.91 13.64
N LYS A 697 19.15 26.50 12.37
CA LYS A 697 19.13 25.09 11.96
C LYS A 697 20.52 24.44 11.98
N MET A 698 21.58 25.25 11.89
CA MET A 698 22.95 24.75 11.96
C MET A 698 23.19 23.97 13.25
N ILE A 699 23.88 22.84 13.11
CA ILE A 699 24.31 22.04 14.24
C ILE A 699 25.46 22.77 14.94
N ARG A 700 25.29 23.06 16.23
CA ARG A 700 26.21 23.83 17.06
C ARG A 700 26.37 23.15 18.41
N PRO A 701 27.25 22.13 18.51
CA PRO A 701 27.47 21.39 19.76
C PRO A 701 27.94 22.29 20.90
N ASP A 702 28.68 23.37 20.58
CA ASP A 702 29.10 24.42 21.52
C ASP A 702 27.92 25.15 22.17
N LEU A 703 26.76 25.17 21.52
CA LEU A 703 25.50 25.73 22.03
C LEU A 703 24.50 24.64 22.46
N GLY A 704 24.91 23.37 22.51
CA GLY A 704 24.03 22.24 22.80
C GLY A 704 23.00 21.95 21.70
N ARG A 705 23.21 22.45 20.48
CA ARG A 705 22.30 22.24 19.35
C ARG A 705 22.74 21.03 18.52
N ILE A 706 21.89 20.02 18.48
CA ILE A 706 22.02 18.83 17.62
C ILE A 706 21.23 19.01 16.33
N GLU A 707 21.29 18.03 15.42
CA GLU A 707 20.49 18.04 14.19
C GLU A 707 19.00 18.23 14.49
N LYS A 708 18.32 19.04 13.68
CA LYS A 708 16.91 19.42 13.87
C LYS A 708 16.60 20.06 15.23
N TRP A 709 17.56 20.70 15.89
CA TRP A 709 17.34 21.32 17.21
C TRP A 709 16.12 22.25 17.25
N VAL A 710 15.89 23.04 16.19
CA VAL A 710 14.69 23.91 16.09
C VAL A 710 13.38 23.13 16.16
N LEU A 711 13.32 21.92 15.59
CA LEU A 711 12.13 21.08 15.68
C LEU A 711 12.00 20.47 17.08
N ARG A 712 13.10 19.94 17.62
CA ARG A 712 13.14 19.34 18.97
C ARG A 712 12.71 20.34 20.03
N ASN A 713 13.31 21.53 20.01
CA ASN A 713 13.02 22.63 20.91
C ASN A 713 11.58 23.16 20.73
N ALA A 714 11.05 23.18 19.50
CA ALA A 714 9.65 23.54 19.28
C ALA A 714 8.68 22.58 19.99
N PHE A 715 9.05 21.32 20.23
CA PHE A 715 8.21 20.31 20.88
C PHE A 715 8.66 19.93 22.31
N ASP A 716 9.66 20.60 22.87
CA ASP A 716 10.06 20.47 24.28
C ASP A 716 9.10 21.29 25.17
N ASP A 717 7.95 20.68 25.48
CA ASP A 717 6.92 21.26 26.34
C ASP A 717 6.94 20.57 27.70
N GLU A 718 7.41 21.27 28.74
CA GLU A 718 7.50 20.69 30.09
C GLU A 718 6.15 20.45 30.75
N LYS A 719 5.11 21.20 30.35
CA LYS A 719 3.76 21.07 30.94
C LYS A 719 2.99 19.94 30.28
N ASN A 720 3.06 19.86 28.96
CA ASN A 720 2.38 18.84 28.17
C ASN A 720 3.37 18.17 27.21
N PRO A 721 4.26 17.28 27.69
CA PRO A 721 5.34 16.72 26.87
C PRO A 721 4.83 15.86 25.71
N TYR A 722 5.31 16.13 24.50
CA TYR A 722 4.95 15.36 23.31
C TYR A 722 5.62 13.98 23.30
N LEU A 723 6.86 13.91 23.81
CA LEU A 723 7.69 12.73 23.83
C LEU A 723 8.55 12.71 25.11
N PRO A 724 9.06 11.54 25.53
CA PRO A 724 10.12 11.48 26.54
C PRO A 724 11.34 12.29 26.10
N LYS A 725 11.99 13.03 27.02
CA LYS A 725 13.13 13.91 26.67
C LYS A 725 14.25 13.17 25.96
N HIS A 726 14.56 11.93 26.34
CA HIS A 726 15.63 11.16 25.69
C HIS A 726 15.28 10.67 24.28
N ILE A 727 13.98 10.53 23.94
CA ILE A 727 13.54 10.30 22.55
C ILE A 727 13.58 11.63 21.77
N LEU A 728 13.06 12.71 22.37
CA LEU A 728 13.02 14.04 21.76
C LEU A 728 14.41 14.56 21.38
N TYR A 729 15.44 14.19 22.15
CA TYR A 729 16.85 14.55 21.89
C TYR A 729 17.72 13.37 21.46
N ARG A 730 17.12 12.25 21.03
CA ARG A 730 17.86 11.12 20.45
C ARG A 730 18.53 11.52 19.14
N GLN A 731 19.81 11.19 18.98
CA GLN A 731 20.55 11.41 17.72
C GLN A 731 19.89 10.64 16.56
N LYS A 732 19.94 11.21 15.36
CA LYS A 732 19.44 10.60 14.12
C LYS A 732 20.05 9.21 13.88
N GLU A 733 19.17 8.24 13.68
CA GLU A 733 19.47 6.93 13.09
C GLU A 733 18.81 6.88 11.68
N GLN A 734 19.57 6.47 10.67
CA GLN A 734 19.04 6.34 9.30
C GLN A 734 18.22 5.05 9.16
N PHE A 735 17.09 5.10 8.43
CA PHE A 735 16.13 3.99 8.38
C PHE A 735 16.77 2.65 7.97
N SER A 736 17.63 2.64 6.94
CA SER A 736 18.31 1.42 6.49
C SER A 736 19.26 0.80 7.52
N ASP A 737 19.77 1.60 8.47
CA ASP A 737 20.63 1.13 9.57
C ASP A 737 19.79 0.77 10.80
N GLY A 738 18.77 1.57 11.12
CA GLY A 738 17.84 1.37 12.24
C GLY A 738 16.98 0.10 12.15
N VAL A 739 16.69 -0.38 10.93
CA VAL A 739 16.04 -1.67 10.71
C VAL A 739 16.92 -2.88 11.07
N GLY A 740 18.23 -2.68 11.24
CA GLY A 740 19.18 -3.69 11.72
C GLY A 740 20.39 -3.85 10.80
N TYR A 741 21.59 -3.83 11.37
CA TYR A 741 22.84 -3.75 10.61
C TYR A 741 23.08 -4.93 9.65
N SER A 742 22.64 -6.14 10.02
CA SER A 742 22.79 -7.33 9.18
C SER A 742 21.94 -7.31 7.90
N TRP A 743 21.00 -6.36 7.77
CA TRP A 743 20.26 -6.15 6.52
C TRP A 743 21.19 -5.70 5.38
N ILE A 744 21.95 -4.63 5.62
CA ILE A 744 22.88 -4.08 4.62
C ILE A 744 24.00 -5.08 4.32
N ASP A 745 24.53 -5.73 5.34
CA ASP A 745 25.62 -6.69 5.17
C ASP A 745 25.12 -7.91 4.36
N GLY A 746 23.91 -8.39 4.64
CA GLY A 746 23.27 -9.45 3.87
C GLY A 746 23.03 -9.10 2.40
N LEU A 747 22.65 -7.86 2.09
CA LEU A 747 22.52 -7.37 0.71
C LEU A 747 23.86 -7.34 -0.03
N LYS A 748 24.90 -6.82 0.63
CA LYS A 748 26.26 -6.79 0.07
C LYS A 748 26.76 -8.22 -0.20
N ASP A 749 26.58 -9.14 0.74
CA ASP A 749 26.96 -10.54 0.59
C ASP A 749 26.19 -11.24 -0.53
N HIS A 750 24.89 -10.97 -0.66
CA HIS A 750 24.08 -11.50 -1.75
C HIS A 750 24.57 -10.99 -3.10
N ALA A 751 24.81 -9.68 -3.23
CA ALA A 751 25.34 -9.09 -4.47
C ALA A 751 26.73 -9.63 -4.83
N ASN A 752 27.60 -9.82 -3.83
CA ASN A 752 28.94 -10.39 -4.02
C ASN A 752 28.93 -11.82 -4.59
N LYS A 753 27.89 -12.61 -4.28
CA LYS A 753 27.70 -13.96 -4.83
C LYS A 753 27.19 -13.96 -6.27
N HIS A 754 26.50 -12.91 -6.70
CA HIS A 754 25.83 -12.83 -8.00
C HIS A 754 26.56 -11.97 -9.03
N VAL A 755 27.44 -11.06 -8.60
CA VAL A 755 28.19 -10.17 -9.47
C VAL A 755 29.68 -10.45 -9.32
N SER A 756 30.30 -10.92 -10.40
CA SER A 756 31.75 -11.17 -10.46
C SER A 756 32.55 -9.87 -10.58
N ASP A 757 33.84 -9.92 -10.24
CA ASP A 757 34.74 -8.76 -10.42
C ASP A 757 34.87 -8.40 -11.91
N THR A 758 34.83 -9.38 -12.81
CA THR A 758 34.83 -9.16 -14.26
C THR A 758 33.57 -8.43 -14.74
N MET A 759 32.40 -8.73 -14.17
CA MET A 759 31.17 -7.99 -14.49
C MET A 759 31.30 -6.52 -14.09
N LEU A 760 31.80 -6.24 -12.88
CA LEU A 760 31.99 -4.87 -12.40
C LEU A 760 33.06 -4.12 -13.21
N MET A 761 34.19 -4.79 -13.53
CA MET A 761 35.25 -4.19 -14.35
C MET A 761 34.77 -3.76 -15.74
N ASN A 762 33.82 -4.50 -16.31
CA ASN A 762 33.23 -4.20 -17.62
C ASN A 762 31.91 -3.42 -17.54
N ALA A 763 31.54 -2.92 -16.35
CA ALA A 763 30.23 -2.30 -16.13
C ALA A 763 29.96 -1.11 -17.05
N SER A 764 30.97 -0.32 -17.41
CA SER A 764 30.81 0.84 -18.30
C SER A 764 30.44 0.46 -19.74
N PHE A 765 30.79 -0.75 -20.18
CA PHE A 765 30.39 -1.25 -21.49
C PHE A 765 28.97 -1.82 -21.49
N VAL A 766 28.53 -2.40 -20.38
CA VAL A 766 27.19 -2.98 -20.22
C VAL A 766 26.16 -1.90 -19.87
N PHE A 767 26.52 -0.99 -18.97
CA PHE A 767 25.70 0.10 -18.46
C PHE A 767 26.46 1.43 -18.62
N PRO A 768 26.50 2.01 -19.84
CA PRO A 768 27.22 3.26 -20.09
C PRO A 768 26.57 4.45 -19.37
N ASP A 769 25.24 4.47 -19.26
CA ASP A 769 24.50 5.48 -18.51
C ASP A 769 24.47 5.10 -17.03
N ASN A 770 24.86 6.02 -16.13
CA ASN A 770 24.89 5.79 -14.68
C ASN A 770 25.57 4.46 -14.30
N THR A 771 26.82 4.28 -14.76
CA THR A 771 27.57 3.04 -14.56
C THR A 771 27.64 2.65 -13.07
N PRO A 772 27.23 1.43 -12.71
CA PRO A 772 27.27 0.99 -11.32
C PRO A 772 28.73 0.86 -10.83
N LEU A 773 29.02 1.48 -9.69
CA LEU A 773 30.37 1.49 -9.08
C LEU A 773 30.58 0.38 -8.05
N THR A 774 29.52 -0.33 -7.67
CA THR A 774 29.56 -1.43 -6.70
C THR A 774 28.80 -2.64 -7.23
N LYS A 775 29.13 -3.83 -6.71
CA LYS A 775 28.43 -5.07 -7.06
C LYS A 775 26.94 -5.02 -6.72
N GLU A 776 26.58 -4.38 -5.61
CA GLU A 776 25.19 -4.17 -5.21
C GLU A 776 24.45 -3.27 -6.20
N ALA A 777 25.03 -2.13 -6.60
CA ALA A 777 24.46 -1.26 -7.63
C ALA A 777 24.31 -2.01 -8.97
N TYR A 778 25.29 -2.84 -9.34
CA TYR A 778 25.24 -3.65 -10.55
C TYR A 778 24.09 -4.67 -10.50
N TYR A 779 23.91 -5.33 -9.36
CA TYR A 779 22.84 -6.30 -9.15
C TYR A 779 21.46 -5.65 -9.31
N TYR A 780 21.22 -4.53 -8.64
CA TYR A 780 19.96 -3.78 -8.78
C TYR A 780 19.75 -3.26 -10.20
N ARG A 781 20.80 -2.73 -10.83
CA ARG A 781 20.74 -2.26 -12.22
C ARG A 781 20.36 -3.37 -13.18
N THR A 782 20.90 -4.58 -12.98
CA THR A 782 20.56 -5.75 -13.80
C THR A 782 19.07 -6.11 -13.68
N ILE A 783 18.50 -6.06 -12.47
CA ILE A 783 17.07 -6.30 -12.26
C ILE A 783 16.22 -5.19 -12.87
N PHE A 784 16.63 -3.93 -12.73
CA PHE A 784 15.91 -2.80 -13.33
C PHE A 784 15.83 -2.93 -14.85
N GLU A 785 16.94 -3.25 -15.53
CA GLU A 785 17.00 -3.38 -16.99
C GLU A 785 16.18 -4.57 -17.50
N LYS A 786 15.95 -5.60 -16.68
CA LYS A 786 15.04 -6.71 -16.98
C LYS A 786 13.59 -6.23 -17.17
N PHE A 787 13.15 -5.27 -16.36
CA PHE A 787 11.79 -4.73 -16.43
C PHE A 787 11.67 -3.49 -17.33
N PHE A 788 12.71 -2.66 -17.36
CA PHE A 788 12.68 -1.33 -17.97
C PHE A 788 13.92 -1.08 -18.86
N PRO A 789 14.07 -1.80 -19.99
CA PRO A 789 15.28 -1.77 -20.82
C PRO A 789 15.44 -0.48 -21.66
N LYS A 790 14.46 0.43 -21.65
CA LYS A 790 14.46 1.65 -22.47
C LYS A 790 15.33 2.75 -21.87
N SER A 791 15.95 3.57 -22.72
CA SER A 791 16.74 4.73 -22.30
C SER A 791 15.91 5.76 -21.54
N ALA A 792 14.66 5.98 -21.95
CA ALA A 792 13.71 6.84 -21.25
C ALA A 792 13.53 6.40 -19.78
N ALA A 793 13.43 5.09 -19.51
CA ALA A 793 13.34 4.57 -18.15
C ALA A 793 14.60 4.88 -17.33
N ARG A 794 15.79 4.63 -17.90
CA ARG A 794 17.07 4.92 -17.25
C ARG A 794 17.20 6.39 -16.86
N ALA A 795 16.74 7.29 -17.73
CA ALA A 795 16.78 8.74 -17.52
C ALA A 795 15.84 9.23 -16.40
N THR A 796 14.86 8.43 -15.98
CA THR A 796 14.00 8.77 -14.82
C THR A 796 14.69 8.60 -13.48
N VAL A 797 15.79 7.84 -13.43
CA VAL A 797 16.57 7.58 -12.21
C VAL A 797 17.77 8.53 -12.17
N PRO A 798 17.88 9.39 -11.14
CA PRO A 798 18.98 10.35 -11.05
C PRO A 798 20.32 9.63 -10.95
N GLY A 799 21.33 10.18 -11.63
CA GLY A 799 22.71 9.73 -11.58
C GLY A 799 23.61 10.64 -10.74
N GLY A 800 24.84 10.19 -10.51
CA GLY A 800 25.88 10.96 -9.83
C GLY A 800 26.27 10.42 -8.46
N PRO A 801 27.34 10.96 -7.85
CA PRO A 801 27.81 10.52 -6.54
C PRO A 801 26.81 10.93 -5.43
N SER A 802 26.52 9.99 -4.53
CA SER A 802 25.74 10.22 -3.31
C SER A 802 26.34 9.42 -2.15
N VAL A 803 26.46 10.05 -0.98
CA VAL A 803 26.95 9.43 0.26
C VAL A 803 25.96 9.74 1.37
N ALA A 804 25.43 8.77 2.11
CA ALA A 804 24.51 9.00 3.24
C ALA A 804 23.31 9.93 2.90
N CYS A 805 22.64 9.68 1.77
CA CYS A 805 21.56 10.52 1.23
C CYS A 805 21.97 11.95 0.82
N SER A 806 23.27 12.25 0.72
CA SER A 806 23.79 13.56 0.34
C SER A 806 23.66 13.83 -1.15
N THR A 807 23.64 15.12 -1.51
CA THR A 807 23.87 15.55 -2.90
C THR A 807 25.37 15.48 -3.25
N ALA A 808 25.69 15.50 -4.54
CA ALA A 808 27.06 15.58 -5.03
C ALA A 808 27.82 16.79 -4.45
N LYS A 809 27.14 17.92 -4.23
CA LYS A 809 27.77 19.11 -3.64
C LYS A 809 28.12 18.93 -2.17
N ALA A 810 27.26 18.25 -1.40
CA ALA A 810 27.53 18.00 0.02
C ALA A 810 28.75 17.08 0.23
N VAL A 811 29.12 16.27 -0.77
CA VAL A 811 30.38 15.50 -0.75
C VAL A 811 31.61 16.43 -0.73
N GLU A 812 31.51 17.66 -1.24
CA GLU A 812 32.61 18.64 -1.21
C GLU A 812 32.86 19.24 0.18
N TRP A 813 31.94 19.06 1.14
CA TRP A 813 32.08 19.60 2.49
C TRP A 813 33.12 18.84 3.33
N ASP A 814 33.44 17.59 2.96
CA ASP A 814 34.51 16.82 3.59
C ASP A 814 35.23 15.93 2.57
N ALA A 815 36.54 16.18 2.41
CA ALA A 815 37.40 15.43 1.52
C ALA A 815 37.39 13.91 1.79
N ALA A 816 37.19 13.48 3.04
CA ALA A 816 37.13 12.07 3.42
C ALA A 816 35.92 11.33 2.81
N TRP A 817 34.86 12.04 2.41
CA TRP A 817 33.67 11.44 1.81
C TRP A 817 33.82 11.15 0.32
N SER A 818 34.72 11.85 -0.38
CA SER A 818 34.99 11.59 -1.80
C SER A 818 35.48 10.16 -2.09
N GLN A 819 35.99 9.47 -1.06
CA GLN A 819 36.54 8.11 -1.15
C GLN A 819 35.59 7.02 -0.64
N ASN A 820 34.43 7.38 -0.06
CA ASN A 820 33.49 6.40 0.49
C ASN A 820 32.35 6.12 -0.49
N LEU A 821 32.28 4.89 -1.00
CA LEU A 821 31.26 4.44 -1.95
C LEU A 821 30.01 3.85 -1.27
N ASP A 822 29.99 3.71 0.07
CA ASP A 822 28.81 3.22 0.78
C ASP A 822 27.87 4.39 1.12
N PRO A 823 26.62 4.40 0.62
CA PRO A 823 25.69 5.48 0.90
C PRO A 823 24.95 5.32 2.25
N SER A 824 25.38 4.42 3.13
CA SER A 824 24.77 4.24 4.46
C SER A 824 25.14 5.35 5.45
N GLY A 825 24.35 5.49 6.54
CA GLY A 825 24.63 6.46 7.60
C GLY A 825 25.95 6.17 8.32
N ARG A 826 26.44 4.92 8.21
CA ARG A 826 27.77 4.48 8.69
C ARG A 826 28.92 5.24 8.04
N ALA A 827 28.70 5.83 6.86
CA ALA A 827 29.70 6.62 6.15
C ALA A 827 30.03 7.96 6.84
N ALA A 828 29.19 8.44 7.77
CA ALA A 828 29.43 9.64 8.57
C ALA A 828 30.39 9.38 9.75
N LEU A 829 31.59 8.86 9.44
CA LEU A 829 32.65 8.55 10.41
C LEU A 829 32.96 9.77 11.30
N GLY A 830 33.02 9.54 12.61
CA GLY A 830 33.33 10.57 13.63
C GLY A 830 32.16 11.39 14.15
N VAL A 831 30.94 11.22 13.60
CA VAL A 831 29.73 11.97 14.04
C VAL A 831 28.72 11.05 14.74
N HIS A 832 28.64 9.79 14.35
CA HIS A 832 27.68 8.82 14.88
C HIS A 832 28.17 8.21 16.20
N VAL A 833 27.59 8.62 17.33
CA VAL A 833 28.06 8.25 18.67
C VAL A 833 27.83 6.77 18.98
N SER A 834 26.79 6.17 18.40
CA SER A 834 26.37 4.78 18.58
C SER A 834 27.01 3.77 17.60
N ALA A 835 27.82 4.20 16.62
CA ALA A 835 28.22 3.34 15.50
C ALA A 835 29.19 2.21 15.86
N TYR A 836 29.75 2.22 17.08
CA TYR A 836 30.61 1.15 17.59
C TYR A 836 30.38 1.01 19.09
N GLY A 837 29.55 0.06 19.50
CA GLY A 837 29.69 -0.51 20.84
C GLY A 837 31.07 -1.14 20.92
N GLU A 838 31.93 -0.60 21.77
CA GLU A 838 33.28 -1.10 21.99
C GLU A 838 33.23 -2.54 22.52
N ASP A 839 33.36 -3.53 21.64
CA ASP A 839 34.13 -4.74 21.97
C ASP A 839 35.62 -4.35 21.94
N LYS A 840 36.01 -3.48 22.87
CA LYS A 840 37.42 -3.36 23.25
C LYS A 840 37.67 -4.46 24.25
N THR A 841 38.21 -5.57 23.76
CA THR A 841 39.04 -6.45 24.59
C THR A 841 39.95 -5.58 25.45
N GLU A 842 39.91 -5.82 26.76
CA GLU A 842 40.82 -5.23 27.75
C GLU A 842 42.27 -5.55 27.37
N ASP A 843 42.90 -4.73 26.53
CA ASP A 843 44.33 -4.41 26.66
C ASP A 843 44.71 -3.29 25.69
N SER A 844 44.83 -2.07 26.24
CA SER A 844 45.72 -0.96 25.82
C SER A 844 45.08 0.40 26.12
N ARG A 845 45.34 0.93 27.32
CA ARG A 845 45.14 2.35 27.61
C ARG A 845 46.38 3.14 27.18
N PRO A 846 46.28 4.20 26.36
CA PRO A 846 47.33 5.19 26.24
C PRO A 846 47.28 6.13 27.45
N GLU A 847 48.30 6.06 28.31
CA GLU A 847 48.56 7.07 29.35
C GLU A 847 48.84 8.44 28.70
N LYS A 848 47.85 9.32 28.64
CA LYS A 848 48.04 10.77 28.46
C LYS A 848 46.70 11.51 28.58
N LEU A 849 46.15 11.59 29.80
CA LEU A 849 45.12 12.59 30.18
C LEU A 849 44.87 12.58 31.69
N GLN A 850 45.94 12.56 32.49
CA GLN A 850 45.86 12.67 33.96
C GLN A 850 46.94 13.59 34.56
N LYS A 851 47.28 14.68 33.86
CA LYS A 851 48.17 15.74 34.36
C LYS A 851 47.73 17.12 33.88
N LEU A 852 46.51 17.54 34.23
CA LEU A 852 46.09 18.93 34.05
C LEU A 852 45.02 19.43 35.05
N ALA A 853 44.89 18.75 36.19
CA ALA A 853 44.01 19.17 37.27
C ALA A 853 44.80 19.26 38.58
N GLU A 854 45.92 19.98 38.59
CA GLU A 854 46.64 20.37 39.80
C GLU A 854 47.56 21.53 39.44
N LYS A 855 47.08 22.77 39.66
CA LYS A 855 47.84 23.98 40.03
C LYS A 855 46.97 25.22 39.86
N THR A 856 46.22 25.52 40.90
CA THR A 856 45.82 26.89 41.24
C THR A 856 46.83 27.40 42.27
N PRO A 857 47.36 28.63 42.15
CA PRO A 857 47.76 29.38 43.31
C PRO A 857 46.91 30.65 43.43
N ALA A 858 46.29 30.80 44.59
CA ALA A 858 45.71 32.03 45.07
C ALA A 858 46.82 33.01 45.48
N ILE A 859 46.73 34.28 45.07
CA ILE A 859 47.26 35.44 45.81
C ILE A 859 46.33 36.64 45.55
N VAL A 860 45.73 37.13 46.64
CA VAL A 860 45.17 38.46 47.01
C VAL A 860 44.51 39.31 45.92
#